data_AF-A0A6P5FEV2-F1
#
_entry.id   AF-A0A6P5FEV2-F1
#
_cell.length_a   1.000
_cell.length_b   1.000
_cell.length_c   1.000
_cell.angle_alpha   90.00
_cell.angle_beta   90.00
_cell.angle_gamma   90.00
#
_symmetry.space_group_name_H-M   'P 1'
#
loop_
_entity.id
_entity.type
_entity.pdbx_description
1 polymer ?
#
loop_
_entity_poly.entity_id
_entity_poly.type
_entity_poly.pdbx_seq_one_letter_code
_entity_poly.pdbx_strand_id
1 'polypeptide(L)'
;MRGFHIHTDFLRVSVLFCFLLFLGEASTGDDQEREVYVVYMGGVPDDTSGDSLRESHIRLLRSVLTRGLNIEKTIIRSYKNGFSGFAAKLTKDEAQALRRKAGVVSVFADPIYQPHTTRSWDFLQQTAVVVDSSPNSDGTTPSPAPPAYDPIIGLLDTGIWPESESFNDEGFEPIPSRWKGVCMEGSEFNASNCNRKLIGARYYDTDEAALTKPTTSPRDELGHGTHTSSTAAGAHIPSASFYGLAPGSARGGAPSARIAMYRVCSFFGCAGSAILAGFDDAVADGVDLLSISLGASAFNLPDFSEDPIAIGAFHAVARGITVACSAGNDGPGAESVVNAAPWILTVAATTIDRDFESDIVLGGNRSAVKGEAINFSSLDKSPTYPLIYGASAKSNSSSEDSSASHCEPGTLDGNKIKGKIVLCNHSQSDTPKMAKIDTLNSTGAVGAILVNDLEQHVATTYVSFPATEISSQAAEDVLAYINSTKNPVATILPTITVTKYKPAPAVAYFSSRGPSSQTSNILKPDIAAPGVNILASWIPTSEVPVGQKPSQFNLVSGTSMACPHVAGVAATIKAWNPTWTPAAIRSAIMTSATQVNNDKDPLKTDSGSEATPYDYGAGEVNPNSALQPGLVYELGPSDYIQFLCHYGYDSSTIRRITAIPDGFECPKNASKDLISDLNYPSIAISNLSYKESRTVKRSATNVGSEEESTYSVSINSPQGLDVKVIPDKLQFGKSSKMLSFQVTFSAQSSSAKGDLFGSIIWSDGTHRVRSPFVVRVAS
;
A
#
# COMPACT_ATOMS: atom_id res chain seq x y z
N MET A 1 48.63 57.48 -44.24
CA MET A 1 48.38 58.69 -43.41
C MET A 1 47.38 58.28 -42.33
N ARG A 2 47.87 58.02 -41.10
CA ARG A 2 47.58 58.80 -39.86
C ARG A 2 46.07 58.98 -39.59
N GLY A 3 45.46 58.60 -38.48
CA GLY A 3 45.93 58.00 -37.22
C GLY A 3 44.83 58.06 -36.13
N PHE A 4 45.01 57.22 -35.09
CA PHE A 4 44.72 57.38 -33.65
C PHE A 4 43.30 57.71 -33.09
N HIS A 5 42.75 56.69 -32.40
CA HIS A 5 42.51 56.58 -30.93
C HIS A 5 41.60 57.54 -30.10
N ILE A 6 40.79 56.87 -29.25
CA ILE A 6 40.55 57.07 -27.78
C ILE A 6 39.45 58.07 -27.32
N HIS A 7 38.47 57.47 -26.63
CA HIS A 7 37.82 57.79 -25.35
C HIS A 7 37.63 59.24 -24.84
N THR A 8 36.36 59.50 -24.46
CA THR A 8 35.84 60.20 -23.24
C THR A 8 36.48 61.52 -22.77
N ASP A 9 35.69 62.60 -22.70
CA ASP A 9 35.25 63.19 -21.42
C ASP A 9 34.37 64.45 -21.55
N PHE A 10 33.30 64.46 -20.75
CA PHE A 10 32.70 65.53 -19.94
C PHE A 10 32.75 67.03 -20.34
N LEU A 11 31.53 67.57 -20.53
CA LEU A 11 30.92 68.73 -19.83
C LEU A 11 31.08 70.19 -20.35
N ARG A 12 29.90 70.85 -20.41
CA ARG A 12 29.54 72.29 -20.29
C ARG A 12 29.42 73.15 -21.55
N VAL A 13 28.17 73.51 -21.87
CA VAL A 13 27.73 74.92 -21.87
C VAL A 13 26.30 74.97 -21.29
N SER A 14 26.11 75.88 -20.35
CA SER A 14 24.90 76.12 -19.56
C SER A 14 24.00 77.20 -20.19
N VAL A 15 22.78 77.30 -19.65
CA VAL A 15 21.93 78.51 -19.53
C VAL A 15 20.82 78.65 -20.60
N LEU A 16 19.61 78.13 -20.34
CA LEU A 16 18.46 78.90 -19.81
C LEU A 16 17.10 78.21 -20.10
N PHE A 17 16.76 77.15 -19.36
CA PHE A 17 15.36 76.80 -19.02
C PHE A 17 15.33 76.03 -17.70
N CYS A 18 15.93 76.61 -16.66
CA CYS A 18 15.73 76.18 -15.27
C CYS A 18 14.57 76.98 -14.71
N PHE A 19 13.42 76.33 -14.54
CA PHE A 19 12.45 76.45 -13.44
C PHE A 19 11.10 75.98 -13.97
N LEU A 20 10.88 74.65 -13.94
CA LEU A 20 9.58 73.94 -13.79
C LEU A 20 9.69 72.42 -14.12
N LEU A 21 10.83 71.78 -13.81
CA LEU A 21 11.00 70.31 -13.91
C LEU A 21 11.34 69.66 -12.56
N PHE A 22 10.76 70.20 -11.49
CA PHE A 22 10.56 69.48 -10.23
C PHE A 22 9.11 69.72 -9.80
N LEU A 23 8.23 68.88 -10.34
CA LEU A 23 6.94 68.41 -9.79
C LEU A 23 6.20 67.70 -10.94
N GLY A 24 6.70 66.53 -11.33
CA GLY A 24 6.00 65.52 -12.11
C GLY A 24 6.06 64.25 -11.29
N GLU A 25 4.90 63.76 -10.88
CA GLU A 25 4.67 62.78 -9.83
C GLU A 25 5.49 61.50 -9.96
N ALA A 26 6.05 61.06 -8.84
CA ALA A 26 6.33 59.65 -8.64
C ALA A 26 4.99 58.90 -8.73
N SER A 27 4.72 58.31 -9.90
CA SER A 27 3.73 57.24 -10.01
C SER A 27 4.32 55.97 -9.37
N THR A 28 4.34 55.94 -8.04
CA THR A 28 4.30 54.68 -7.30
C THR A 28 2.88 54.13 -7.40
N GLY A 29 2.57 53.53 -8.55
CA GLY A 29 1.44 52.63 -8.70
C GLY A 29 1.94 51.22 -8.45
N ASP A 30 1.99 50.83 -7.19
CA ASP A 30 2.17 49.43 -6.78
C ASP A 30 0.89 48.67 -7.15
N ASP A 31 0.75 48.28 -8.42
CA ASP A 31 -0.32 47.38 -8.85
C ASP A 31 0.05 45.96 -8.39
N GLN A 32 -0.08 45.72 -7.08
CA GLN A 32 0.12 44.40 -6.48
C GLN A 32 -0.89 43.43 -7.11
N GLU A 33 -0.37 42.42 -7.81
CA GLU A 33 -1.16 41.35 -8.41
C GLU A 33 -2.03 40.68 -7.33
N ARG A 34 -3.36 40.70 -7.54
CA ARG A 34 -4.33 40.13 -6.62
C ARG A 34 -4.59 38.66 -6.96
N GLU A 35 -4.18 37.77 -6.08
CA GLU A 35 -4.45 36.34 -6.18
C GLU A 35 -5.67 35.96 -5.32
N VAL A 36 -6.22 34.76 -5.53
CA VAL A 36 -7.30 34.27 -4.68
C VAL A 36 -6.71 33.70 -3.40
N TYR A 37 -7.23 34.15 -2.26
CA TYR A 37 -6.90 33.62 -0.95
C TYR A 37 -8.16 33.08 -0.27
N VAL A 38 -8.00 31.96 0.44
CA VAL A 38 -9.00 31.39 1.32
C VAL A 38 -8.74 31.88 2.75
N VAL A 39 -9.75 32.49 3.36
CA VAL A 39 -9.76 32.97 4.75
C VAL A 39 -10.68 32.06 5.54
N TYR A 40 -10.09 31.16 6.32
CA TYR A 40 -10.81 30.21 7.16
C TYR A 40 -11.01 30.78 8.57
N MET A 41 -12.24 30.72 9.09
CA MET A 41 -12.64 31.34 10.36
C MET A 41 -13.21 30.33 11.37
N GLY A 42 -13.06 29.02 11.12
CA GLY A 42 -13.48 27.97 12.05
C GLY A 42 -14.92 27.50 11.88
N GLY A 43 -15.35 26.56 12.74
CA GLY A 43 -16.71 26.04 12.78
C GLY A 43 -17.74 27.11 13.18
N VAL A 44 -18.98 26.94 12.75
CA VAL A 44 -20.10 27.84 13.05
C VAL A 44 -20.93 27.21 14.17
N PRO A 45 -21.22 27.92 15.28
CA PRO A 45 -22.19 27.46 16.28
C PRO A 45 -23.58 27.31 15.67
N ASP A 46 -24.32 26.26 16.02
CA ASP A 46 -25.58 25.85 15.38
C ASP A 46 -26.65 26.95 15.30
N ASP A 47 -26.63 27.93 16.21
CA ASP A 47 -27.59 29.04 16.28
C ASP A 47 -27.24 30.27 15.41
N THR A 48 -26.16 30.21 14.64
CA THR A 48 -25.67 31.39 13.88
C THR A 48 -26.29 31.47 12.49
N SER A 49 -27.08 32.51 12.22
CA SER A 49 -27.70 32.69 10.90
C SER A 49 -26.67 32.95 9.79
N GLY A 50 -26.88 32.34 8.62
CA GLY A 50 -25.98 32.48 7.46
C GLY A 50 -25.82 33.93 6.96
N ASP A 51 -26.82 34.79 7.18
CA ASP A 51 -26.74 36.21 6.79
C ASP A 51 -25.90 37.02 7.78
N SER A 52 -25.95 36.69 9.07
CA SER A 52 -25.05 37.29 10.07
C SER A 52 -23.58 36.93 9.82
N LEU A 53 -23.31 35.72 9.35
CA LEU A 53 -21.97 35.27 8.95
C LEU A 53 -21.49 36.00 7.70
N ARG A 54 -22.36 36.16 6.70
CA ARG A 54 -22.02 36.91 5.49
C ARG A 54 -21.68 38.37 5.80
N GLU A 55 -22.44 39.02 6.68
CA GLU A 55 -22.15 40.39 7.12
C GLU A 55 -20.83 40.47 7.92
N SER A 56 -20.52 39.47 8.73
CA SER A 56 -19.24 39.41 9.46
C SER A 56 -18.05 39.22 8.52
N HIS A 57 -18.18 38.39 7.47
CA HIS A 57 -17.17 38.21 6.42
C HIS A 57 -16.90 39.52 5.67
N ILE A 58 -17.97 40.21 5.27
CA ILE A 58 -17.89 41.50 4.56
C ILE A 58 -17.24 42.56 5.46
N ARG A 59 -17.59 42.61 6.75
CA ARG A 59 -17.00 43.56 7.71
C ARG A 59 -15.51 43.28 7.94
N LEU A 60 -15.13 42.01 8.04
CA LEU A 60 -13.75 41.61 8.22
C LEU A 60 -12.91 41.93 6.99
N LEU A 61 -13.41 41.61 5.79
CA LEU A 61 -12.76 41.94 4.52
C LEU A 61 -12.62 43.47 4.33
N ARG A 62 -13.66 44.25 4.66
CA ARG A 62 -13.59 45.73 4.69
C ARG A 62 -12.47 46.28 5.56
N SER A 63 -12.09 45.56 6.61
CA SER A 63 -11.09 46.05 7.58
C SER A 63 -9.65 46.02 7.06
N VAL A 64 -9.41 45.43 5.88
CA VAL A 64 -8.09 45.30 5.25
C VAL A 64 -8.00 45.86 3.83
N LEU A 65 -9.13 46.10 3.16
CA LEU A 65 -9.14 46.64 1.79
C LEU A 65 -8.86 48.14 1.74
N THR A 66 -8.15 48.58 0.70
CA THR A 66 -7.91 49.99 0.39
C THR A 66 -9.21 50.74 0.05
N ARG A 67 -9.32 52.02 0.44
CA ARG A 67 -10.51 52.87 0.18
C ARG A 67 -10.77 52.98 -1.33
N GLY A 68 -11.94 52.55 -1.79
CA GLY A 68 -12.40 52.66 -3.19
C GLY A 68 -12.67 51.32 -3.89
N LEU A 69 -12.28 50.18 -3.30
CA LEU A 69 -12.53 48.86 -3.88
C LEU A 69 -13.97 48.36 -3.63
N ASN A 70 -14.61 47.82 -4.67
CA ASN A 70 -15.93 47.22 -4.56
C ASN A 70 -15.84 45.80 -3.97
N ILE A 71 -16.27 45.65 -2.73
CA ILE A 71 -16.23 44.39 -1.97
C ILE A 71 -16.99 43.26 -2.66
N GLU A 72 -18.10 43.56 -3.35
CA GLU A 72 -18.88 42.55 -4.06
C GLU A 72 -18.11 41.97 -5.27
N LYS A 73 -17.12 42.70 -5.78
CA LYS A 73 -16.22 42.22 -6.85
C LYS A 73 -14.96 41.53 -6.30
N THR A 74 -14.65 41.73 -5.02
CA THR A 74 -13.46 41.17 -4.37
C THR A 74 -13.75 39.84 -3.68
N ILE A 75 -14.94 39.68 -3.09
CA ILE A 75 -15.37 38.43 -2.48
C ILE A 75 -15.84 37.46 -3.56
N ILE A 76 -15.25 36.27 -3.60
CA ILE A 76 -15.58 35.21 -4.56
C ILE A 76 -16.68 34.33 -3.97
N ARG A 77 -16.52 33.95 -2.70
CA ARG A 77 -17.43 33.04 -2.02
C ARG A 77 -17.41 33.26 -0.51
N SER A 78 -18.58 33.25 0.12
CA SER A 78 -18.73 33.10 1.56
C SER A 78 -19.13 31.66 1.90
N TYR A 79 -18.41 31.04 2.83
CA TYR A 79 -18.69 29.73 3.39
C TYR A 79 -19.47 29.94 4.70
N LYS A 80 -20.73 29.49 4.74
CA LYS A 80 -21.68 29.81 5.82
C LYS A 80 -22.56 28.64 6.30
N ASN A 81 -22.33 27.43 5.78
CA ASN A 81 -23.24 26.28 5.97
C ASN A 81 -22.67 25.17 6.88
N GLY A 82 -21.35 25.00 6.95
CA GLY A 82 -20.70 24.01 7.83
C GLY A 82 -19.46 24.55 8.56
N PHE A 83 -18.96 25.70 8.11
CA PHE A 83 -17.88 26.46 8.73
C PHE A 83 -17.97 27.90 8.23
N SER A 84 -17.32 28.81 8.94
CA SER A 84 -17.24 30.23 8.62
C SER A 84 -15.94 30.51 7.86
N GLY A 85 -16.05 31.30 6.81
CA GLY A 85 -14.89 31.78 6.07
C GLY A 85 -15.30 32.35 4.71
N PHE A 86 -14.33 32.83 3.95
CA PHE A 86 -14.57 33.32 2.59
C PHE A 86 -13.33 33.19 1.71
N ALA A 87 -13.54 33.13 0.39
CA ALA A 87 -12.50 33.30 -0.61
C ALA A 87 -12.60 34.70 -1.22
N ALA A 88 -11.46 35.39 -1.39
CA ALA A 88 -11.41 36.74 -1.94
C ALA A 88 -10.12 36.98 -2.75
N LYS A 89 -10.19 37.92 -3.71
CA LYS A 89 -9.02 38.41 -4.46
C LYS A 89 -8.24 39.44 -3.65
N LEU A 90 -7.14 39.02 -3.05
CA LEU A 90 -6.35 39.83 -2.12
C LEU A 90 -4.93 40.03 -2.63
N THR A 91 -4.31 41.14 -2.24
CA THR A 91 -2.87 41.24 -2.32
C THR A 91 -2.22 40.46 -1.16
N LYS A 92 -0.92 40.18 -1.26
CA LYS A 92 -0.17 39.48 -0.20
C LYS A 92 -0.24 40.23 1.15
N ASP A 93 -0.17 41.57 1.10
CA ASP A 93 -0.24 42.42 2.30
C ASP A 93 -1.64 42.39 2.94
N GLU A 94 -2.70 42.44 2.13
CA GLU A 94 -4.08 42.30 2.60
C GLU A 94 -4.33 40.93 3.24
N ALA A 95 -3.84 39.86 2.62
CA ALA A 95 -3.91 38.51 3.15
C ALA A 95 -3.14 38.38 4.48
N GLN A 96 -1.96 38.99 4.59
CA GLN A 96 -1.17 38.98 5.82
C GLN A 96 -1.81 39.82 6.94
N ALA A 97 -2.48 40.92 6.60
CA ALA A 97 -3.26 41.70 7.55
C ALA A 97 -4.45 40.91 8.11
N LEU A 98 -5.13 40.10 7.28
CA LEU A 98 -6.23 39.23 7.72
C LEU A 98 -5.78 38.12 8.65
N ARG A 99 -4.59 37.55 8.45
CA ARG A 99 -4.03 36.52 9.37
C ARG A 99 -3.94 36.97 10.83
N ARG A 100 -3.85 38.29 11.06
CA ARG A 100 -3.69 38.88 12.40
C ARG A 100 -5.02 39.31 13.03
N LYS A 101 -6.15 39.08 12.36
CA LYS A 101 -7.47 39.49 12.86
C LYS A 101 -8.08 38.40 13.75
N ALA A 102 -8.69 38.82 14.86
CA ALA A 102 -9.41 37.92 15.74
C ALA A 102 -10.55 37.21 15.00
N GLY A 103 -10.67 35.89 15.19
CA GLY A 103 -11.64 35.05 14.49
C GLY A 103 -11.18 34.50 13.13
N VAL A 104 -9.97 34.82 12.67
CA VAL A 104 -9.35 34.18 11.50
C VAL A 104 -8.43 33.06 11.99
N VAL A 105 -8.72 31.83 11.56
CA VAL A 105 -7.94 30.64 11.92
C VAL A 105 -6.73 30.50 10.99
N SER A 106 -6.93 30.67 9.68
CA SER A 106 -5.85 30.63 8.70
C SER A 106 -6.19 31.44 7.44
N VAL A 107 -5.15 31.93 6.76
CA VAL A 107 -5.26 32.54 5.42
C VAL A 107 -4.18 31.96 4.53
N PHE A 108 -4.56 31.40 3.39
CA PHE A 108 -3.65 30.77 2.45
C PHE A 108 -4.10 31.04 1.00
N ALA A 109 -3.15 31.04 0.06
CA ALA A 109 -3.48 31.17 -1.36
C ALA A 109 -4.30 29.96 -1.79
N ASP A 110 -5.28 30.17 -2.69
CA ASP A 110 -6.19 29.13 -3.16
C ASP A 110 -5.43 28.03 -3.92
N PRO A 111 -5.34 26.81 -3.37
CA PRO A 111 -4.55 25.75 -3.97
C PRO A 111 -5.28 25.08 -5.15
N ILE A 112 -4.58 24.90 -6.27
CA ILE A 112 -5.08 24.11 -7.41
C ILE A 112 -4.60 22.65 -7.24
N TYR A 113 -5.53 21.71 -7.12
CA TYR A 113 -5.25 20.27 -6.96
C TYR A 113 -5.60 19.47 -8.22
N GLN A 114 -4.86 18.39 -8.48
CA GLN A 114 -5.14 17.42 -9.56
C GLN A 114 -5.96 16.23 -9.02
N PRO A 115 -6.78 15.55 -9.87
CA PRO A 115 -7.48 14.32 -9.47
C PRO A 115 -6.46 13.20 -9.23
N HIS A 116 -6.40 12.72 -7.99
CA HIS A 116 -5.54 11.62 -7.56
C HIS A 116 -6.38 10.36 -7.34
N THR A 117 -5.76 9.18 -7.40
CA THR A 117 -6.29 8.05 -6.61
C THR A 117 -6.34 8.40 -5.13
N THR A 118 -7.03 7.61 -4.32
CA THR A 118 -7.09 7.90 -2.88
C THR A 118 -5.71 7.92 -2.23
N ARG A 119 -4.74 7.10 -2.69
CA ARG A 119 -3.29 7.38 -2.61
C ARG A 119 -2.39 6.30 -3.24
N SER A 120 -2.70 5.01 -3.03
CA SER A 120 -1.72 3.91 -3.18
C SER A 120 -1.12 3.78 -4.59
N TRP A 121 -1.93 3.89 -5.64
CA TRP A 121 -1.45 3.83 -7.02
C TRP A 121 -0.63 5.05 -7.41
N ASP A 122 -0.98 6.25 -6.96
CA ASP A 122 -0.16 7.43 -7.22
C ASP A 122 1.13 7.39 -6.43
N PHE A 123 1.11 6.82 -5.22
CA PHE A 123 2.32 6.55 -4.45
C PHE A 123 3.28 5.65 -5.26
N LEU A 124 2.80 4.53 -5.81
CA LEU A 124 3.61 3.65 -6.67
C LEU A 124 4.14 4.35 -7.93
N GLN A 125 3.36 5.26 -8.52
CA GLN A 125 3.80 6.06 -9.67
C GLN A 125 4.85 7.13 -9.29
N GLN A 126 4.76 7.70 -8.09
CA GLN A 126 5.65 8.76 -7.59
C GLN A 126 6.96 8.22 -7.00
N THR A 127 6.94 7.01 -6.42
CA THR A 127 8.13 6.36 -5.85
C THR A 127 8.95 5.58 -6.88
N ALA A 128 8.41 5.35 -8.09
CA ALA A 128 9.18 4.92 -9.23
C ALA A 128 10.34 5.93 -9.44
N VAL A 129 11.56 5.51 -9.10
CA VAL A 129 12.74 6.35 -9.31
C VAL A 129 12.80 6.70 -10.79
N VAL A 130 12.76 7.99 -11.10
CA VAL A 130 13.12 8.50 -12.44
C VAL A 130 14.54 8.03 -12.67
N VAL A 131 14.69 6.92 -13.40
CA VAL A 131 15.96 6.55 -14.01
C VAL A 131 16.24 7.69 -14.97
N ASP A 132 17.41 8.31 -14.78
CA ASP A 132 17.92 9.48 -15.47
C ASP A 132 17.87 9.29 -16.99
N SER A 133 16.68 9.54 -17.54
CA SER A 133 16.40 9.66 -18.95
C SER A 133 16.28 11.15 -19.13
N SER A 134 17.42 11.78 -19.44
CA SER A 134 17.51 13.18 -19.85
C SER A 134 16.30 13.53 -20.72
N PRO A 135 15.42 14.46 -20.30
CA PRO A 135 14.34 14.90 -21.15
C PRO A 135 14.98 15.82 -22.19
N ASN A 136 15.39 15.25 -23.32
CA ASN A 136 15.45 16.05 -24.53
C ASN A 136 14.01 16.43 -24.85
N SER A 137 13.67 17.64 -24.43
CA SER A 137 12.50 18.39 -24.82
C SER A 137 12.45 18.48 -26.35
N ASP A 138 11.64 17.62 -26.95
CA ASP A 138 10.89 18.00 -28.14
C ASP A 138 9.48 17.43 -28.01
N GLY A 139 8.51 18.33 -27.96
CA GLY A 139 7.13 18.03 -27.65
C GLY A 139 6.47 17.26 -28.79
N THR A 140 6.26 15.96 -28.59
CA THR A 140 5.11 15.16 -29.03
C THR A 140 5.40 13.71 -28.62
N THR A 141 5.05 13.31 -27.40
CA THR A 141 4.89 11.90 -27.09
C THR A 141 3.57 11.44 -27.72
N PRO A 142 3.58 10.51 -28.69
CA PRO A 142 2.34 9.89 -29.14
C PRO A 142 1.72 9.21 -27.93
N SER A 143 0.42 9.42 -27.70
CA SER A 143 -0.35 8.61 -26.77
C SER A 143 -0.06 7.14 -27.09
N PRO A 144 0.39 6.31 -26.12
CA PRO A 144 0.69 4.93 -26.44
C PRO A 144 -0.57 4.26 -26.98
N ALA A 145 -0.41 3.42 -28.01
CA ALA A 145 -1.52 2.70 -28.63
C ALA A 145 -2.36 2.01 -27.54
N PRO A 146 -3.70 1.94 -27.68
CA PRO A 146 -4.53 1.26 -26.69
C PRO A 146 -4.04 -0.18 -26.48
N PRO A 147 -4.08 -0.70 -25.24
CA PRO A 147 -3.61 -2.05 -24.94
C PRO A 147 -4.25 -3.06 -25.89
N ALA A 148 -3.43 -3.95 -26.44
CA ALA A 148 -3.83 -4.88 -27.50
C ALA A 148 -4.68 -6.06 -27.00
N TYR A 149 -4.84 -6.19 -25.68
CA TYR A 149 -5.48 -7.32 -25.03
C TYR A 149 -6.27 -6.86 -23.81
N ASP A 150 -7.39 -7.54 -23.57
CA ASP A 150 -8.34 -7.27 -22.49
C ASP A 150 -8.23 -8.39 -21.43
N PRO A 151 -7.43 -8.21 -20.37
CA PRO A 151 -7.14 -9.28 -19.41
C PRO A 151 -8.32 -9.56 -18.48
N ILE A 152 -8.45 -10.81 -18.06
CA ILE A 152 -9.44 -11.27 -17.08
C ILE A 152 -8.70 -11.66 -15.81
N ILE A 153 -8.98 -10.96 -14.70
CA ILE A 153 -8.46 -11.28 -13.38
C ILE A 153 -9.50 -12.12 -12.64
N GLY A 154 -9.15 -13.36 -12.32
CA GLY A 154 -9.90 -14.19 -11.39
C GLY A 154 -9.51 -13.88 -9.94
N LEU A 155 -10.49 -13.81 -9.05
CA LEU A 155 -10.27 -13.66 -7.61
C LEU A 155 -10.88 -14.85 -6.87
N LEU A 156 -10.05 -15.54 -6.07
CA LEU A 156 -10.52 -16.56 -5.13
C LEU A 156 -10.60 -15.93 -3.74
N ASP A 157 -11.82 -15.62 -3.30
CA ASP A 157 -12.04 -14.81 -2.09
C ASP A 157 -13.41 -15.13 -1.43
N THR A 158 -13.93 -14.19 -0.66
CA THR A 158 -15.16 -14.24 0.15
C THR A 158 -16.43 -13.87 -0.61
N GLY A 159 -16.31 -13.57 -1.90
CA GLY A 159 -17.40 -13.16 -2.78
C GLY A 159 -17.22 -11.74 -3.30
N ILE A 160 -18.23 -11.22 -3.98
CA ILE A 160 -18.23 -9.83 -4.48
C ILE A 160 -19.56 -9.12 -4.20
N TRP A 161 -19.51 -7.82 -3.92
CA TRP A 161 -20.69 -6.94 -3.85
C TRP A 161 -20.91 -6.25 -5.20
N PRO A 162 -21.72 -6.83 -6.10
CA PRO A 162 -21.81 -6.40 -7.50
C PRO A 162 -22.35 -4.98 -7.69
N GLU A 163 -23.12 -4.46 -6.73
CA GLU A 163 -23.69 -3.10 -6.78
C GLU A 163 -22.67 -2.00 -6.42
N SER A 164 -21.42 -2.35 -6.07
CA SER A 164 -20.39 -1.33 -5.91
C SER A 164 -20.12 -0.63 -7.24
N GLU A 165 -20.06 0.69 -7.20
CA GLU A 165 -19.68 1.51 -8.36
C GLU A 165 -18.32 1.11 -8.93
N SER A 166 -17.40 0.56 -8.11
CA SER A 166 -16.11 0.05 -8.61
C SER A 166 -16.25 -1.09 -9.63
N PHE A 167 -17.43 -1.70 -9.75
CA PHE A 167 -17.73 -2.75 -10.73
C PHE A 167 -18.71 -2.30 -11.81
N ASN A 168 -18.90 -0.99 -11.97
CA ASN A 168 -19.62 -0.45 -13.12
C ASN A 168 -18.89 -0.82 -14.43
N ASP A 169 -19.67 -0.98 -15.50
CA ASP A 169 -19.18 -1.40 -16.80
C ASP A 169 -19.34 -0.31 -17.87
N GLU A 170 -19.44 0.94 -17.43
CA GLU A 170 -19.48 2.09 -18.33
C GLU A 170 -18.16 2.18 -19.12
N GLY A 171 -18.28 2.30 -20.44
CA GLY A 171 -17.12 2.34 -21.34
C GLY A 171 -16.48 0.97 -21.64
N PHE A 172 -17.03 -0.14 -21.14
CA PHE A 172 -16.53 -1.47 -21.48
C PHE A 172 -17.08 -1.97 -22.81
N GLU A 173 -16.16 -2.49 -23.64
CA GLU A 173 -16.49 -3.26 -24.84
C GLU A 173 -17.18 -4.58 -24.47
N PRO A 174 -17.82 -5.29 -25.43
CA PRO A 174 -18.39 -6.61 -25.20
C PRO A 174 -17.40 -7.58 -24.51
N ILE A 175 -17.94 -8.52 -23.74
CA ILE A 175 -17.14 -9.54 -23.04
C ILE A 175 -16.31 -10.33 -24.08
N PRO A 176 -15.01 -10.56 -23.86
CA PRO A 176 -14.17 -11.30 -24.79
C PRO A 176 -14.75 -12.68 -25.12
N SER A 177 -14.81 -13.03 -26.40
CA SER A 177 -15.38 -14.31 -26.86
C SER A 177 -14.65 -15.57 -26.36
N ARG A 178 -13.43 -15.41 -25.85
CA ARG A 178 -12.66 -16.47 -25.20
C ARG A 178 -13.14 -16.81 -23.79
N TRP A 179 -13.91 -15.93 -23.15
CA TRP A 179 -14.46 -16.13 -21.81
C TRP A 179 -15.52 -17.24 -21.84
N LYS A 180 -15.40 -18.19 -20.92
CA LYS A 180 -16.33 -19.34 -20.81
C LYS A 180 -17.03 -19.44 -19.47
N GLY A 181 -16.71 -18.55 -18.53
CA GLY A 181 -17.32 -18.55 -17.23
C GLY A 181 -18.77 -18.11 -17.23
N VAL A 182 -19.41 -18.35 -16.09
CA VAL A 182 -20.84 -18.11 -15.89
C VAL A 182 -21.08 -17.11 -14.77
N CYS A 183 -22.28 -16.53 -14.77
CA CYS A 183 -22.81 -15.83 -13.61
C CYS A 183 -23.74 -16.78 -12.86
N MET A 184 -23.23 -17.42 -11.81
CA MET A 184 -23.98 -18.42 -11.05
C MET A 184 -25.04 -17.73 -10.19
N GLU A 185 -26.30 -18.12 -10.37
CA GLU A 185 -27.40 -17.59 -9.58
C GLU A 185 -27.42 -18.21 -8.17
N GLY A 186 -27.90 -17.43 -7.21
CA GLY A 186 -27.98 -17.79 -5.81
C GLY A 186 -28.88 -16.85 -5.03
N SER A 187 -28.87 -16.95 -3.71
CA SER A 187 -29.64 -16.03 -2.87
C SER A 187 -29.14 -14.59 -3.05
N GLU A 188 -30.06 -13.66 -3.32
CA GLU A 188 -29.77 -12.24 -3.56
C GLU A 188 -28.72 -12.00 -4.67
N PHE A 189 -28.55 -12.94 -5.59
CA PHE A 189 -27.62 -12.85 -6.71
C PHE A 189 -28.20 -13.56 -7.94
N ASN A 190 -28.44 -12.86 -9.03
CA ASN A 190 -28.95 -13.42 -10.28
C ASN A 190 -28.02 -13.10 -11.46
N ALA A 191 -28.30 -13.64 -12.65
CA ALA A 191 -27.43 -13.46 -13.80
C ALA A 191 -27.20 -11.98 -14.20
N SER A 192 -28.09 -11.06 -13.85
CA SER A 192 -27.94 -9.62 -14.13
C SER A 192 -26.99 -8.89 -13.17
N ASN A 193 -26.53 -9.55 -12.10
CA ASN A 193 -25.48 -9.02 -11.24
C ASN A 193 -24.10 -9.07 -11.91
N CYS A 194 -23.91 -9.91 -12.92
CA CYS A 194 -22.75 -9.80 -13.81
C CYS A 194 -23.04 -8.82 -14.95
N ASN A 195 -22.00 -8.12 -15.38
CA ASN A 195 -22.04 -7.12 -16.44
C ASN A 195 -20.75 -7.23 -17.28
N ARG A 196 -20.40 -6.20 -18.07
CA ARG A 196 -19.15 -6.25 -18.84
C ARG A 196 -17.90 -6.06 -17.98
N LYS A 197 -18.01 -5.62 -16.73
CA LYS A 197 -16.89 -5.47 -15.79
C LYS A 197 -16.68 -6.74 -14.95
N LEU A 198 -17.71 -7.12 -14.19
CA LEU A 198 -17.82 -8.41 -13.49
C LEU A 198 -18.43 -9.42 -14.45
N ILE A 199 -17.60 -10.17 -15.16
CA ILE A 199 -18.04 -11.01 -16.28
C ILE A 199 -18.44 -12.44 -15.87
N GLY A 200 -18.12 -12.84 -14.64
CA GLY A 200 -18.59 -14.08 -14.06
C GLY A 200 -18.38 -14.13 -12.55
N ALA A 201 -19.20 -14.95 -11.90
CA ALA A 201 -19.22 -15.09 -10.46
C ALA A 201 -19.69 -16.49 -10.11
N ARG A 202 -18.91 -17.22 -9.31
CA ARG A 202 -19.17 -18.58 -8.85
C ARG A 202 -19.00 -18.66 -7.33
N TYR A 203 -19.59 -19.69 -6.72
CA TYR A 203 -19.43 -19.99 -5.30
C TYR A 203 -19.35 -21.50 -5.07
N TYR A 204 -18.69 -21.90 -3.98
CA TYR A 204 -18.39 -23.29 -3.69
C TYR A 204 -18.69 -23.59 -2.21
N ASP A 205 -19.94 -23.91 -1.91
CA ASP A 205 -20.35 -24.27 -0.55
C ASP A 205 -20.02 -25.74 -0.26
N THR A 206 -19.27 -25.98 0.82
CA THR A 206 -18.80 -27.32 1.18
C THR A 206 -19.43 -27.87 2.47
N ASP A 207 -20.24 -27.08 3.17
CA ASP A 207 -20.83 -27.45 4.46
C ASP A 207 -22.32 -27.81 4.34
N GLU A 208 -22.70 -29.01 4.81
CA GLU A 208 -24.12 -29.36 5.01
C GLU A 208 -24.78 -28.45 6.08
N ALA A 209 -24.01 -27.88 7.02
CA ALA A 209 -24.50 -26.91 8.00
C ALA A 209 -24.80 -25.53 7.38
N ALA A 210 -24.11 -25.17 6.28
CA ALA A 210 -24.39 -23.95 5.52
C ALA A 210 -25.79 -23.98 4.86
N LEU A 211 -26.36 -25.17 4.66
CA LEU A 211 -27.73 -25.36 4.16
C LEU A 211 -28.82 -24.86 5.12
N THR A 212 -28.48 -24.52 6.37
CA THR A 212 -29.44 -24.02 7.36
C THR A 212 -29.46 -22.48 7.53
N LYS A 213 -28.53 -21.76 6.85
CA LYS A 213 -28.43 -20.30 6.52
C LYS A 213 -26.99 -19.80 6.75
N PRO A 214 -26.16 -19.72 5.69
CA PRO A 214 -25.83 -18.47 4.96
C PRO A 214 -26.29 -18.49 3.49
N THR A 215 -26.13 -17.38 2.75
CA THR A 215 -26.55 -17.30 1.35
C THR A 215 -25.68 -18.17 0.44
N THR A 216 -26.31 -19.15 -0.24
CA THR A 216 -25.69 -19.95 -1.30
C THR A 216 -25.57 -19.09 -2.56
N SER A 217 -24.59 -18.20 -2.61
CA SER A 217 -24.41 -17.25 -3.72
C SER A 217 -22.97 -16.72 -3.83
N PRO A 218 -22.57 -16.11 -4.97
CA PRO A 218 -21.28 -15.41 -5.08
C PRO A 218 -21.20 -14.08 -4.32
N ARG A 219 -22.28 -13.63 -3.68
CA ARG A 219 -22.34 -12.34 -2.98
C ARG A 219 -21.37 -12.31 -1.80
N ASP A 220 -20.68 -11.20 -1.65
CA ASP A 220 -19.80 -10.95 -0.50
C ASP A 220 -20.63 -10.60 0.75
N GLU A 221 -20.32 -11.28 1.85
CA GLU A 221 -20.93 -11.05 3.18
C GLU A 221 -19.88 -10.59 4.22
N LEU A 222 -18.60 -10.59 3.86
CA LEU A 222 -17.49 -10.21 4.76
C LEU A 222 -16.81 -8.90 4.33
N GLY A 223 -16.88 -8.54 3.06
CA GLY A 223 -16.31 -7.33 2.45
C GLY A 223 -14.92 -7.52 1.87
N HIS A 224 -14.20 -8.57 2.29
CA HIS A 224 -12.81 -8.81 1.90
C HIS A 224 -12.66 -8.97 0.38
N GLY A 225 -13.52 -9.76 -0.26
CA GLY A 225 -13.45 -10.04 -1.70
C GLY A 225 -13.85 -8.85 -2.56
N THR A 226 -14.79 -8.03 -2.08
CA THR A 226 -15.12 -6.73 -2.68
C THR A 226 -13.93 -5.76 -2.62
N HIS A 227 -13.22 -5.73 -1.50
CA HIS A 227 -12.05 -4.88 -1.28
C HIS A 227 -10.88 -5.28 -2.18
N THR A 228 -10.54 -6.58 -2.21
CA THR A 228 -9.46 -7.11 -3.04
C THR A 228 -9.77 -6.96 -4.54
N SER A 229 -11.01 -7.23 -4.96
CA SER A 229 -11.45 -7.06 -6.36
C SER A 229 -11.34 -5.61 -6.83
N SER A 230 -11.81 -4.66 -6.02
CA SER A 230 -11.73 -3.23 -6.36
C SER A 230 -10.31 -2.68 -6.28
N THR A 231 -9.44 -3.24 -5.43
CA THR A 231 -8.00 -2.93 -5.44
C THR A 231 -7.32 -3.42 -6.72
N ALA A 232 -7.63 -4.62 -7.20
CA ALA A 232 -7.00 -5.17 -8.40
C ALA A 232 -7.48 -4.46 -9.67
N ALA A 233 -8.79 -4.29 -9.81
CA ALA A 233 -9.40 -3.82 -11.06
C ALA A 233 -10.62 -2.93 -10.85
N GLY A 234 -10.79 -2.23 -9.72
CA GLY A 234 -11.90 -1.29 -9.56
C GLY A 234 -11.92 -0.21 -10.65
N ALA A 235 -13.12 0.13 -11.13
CA ALA A 235 -13.35 1.29 -11.98
C ALA A 235 -12.97 2.59 -11.26
N HIS A 236 -12.83 3.67 -12.03
CA HIS A 236 -12.43 4.97 -11.49
C HIS A 236 -13.62 5.67 -10.82
N ILE A 237 -13.60 5.78 -9.49
CA ILE A 237 -14.65 6.41 -8.68
C ILE A 237 -14.14 7.71 -8.07
N PRO A 238 -14.54 8.89 -8.60
CA PRO A 238 -14.13 10.16 -8.03
C PRO A 238 -14.73 10.36 -6.64
N SER A 239 -14.03 11.12 -5.79
CA SER A 239 -14.52 11.52 -4.46
C SER A 239 -14.83 10.37 -3.49
N ALA A 240 -14.15 9.24 -3.65
CA ALA A 240 -14.14 8.15 -2.67
C ALA A 240 -13.48 8.60 -1.35
N SER A 241 -14.04 8.14 -0.23
CA SER A 241 -13.49 8.34 1.11
C SER A 241 -14.10 7.34 2.10
N PHE A 242 -13.44 7.11 3.22
CA PHE A 242 -14.03 6.45 4.38
C PHE A 242 -14.49 7.52 5.37
N TYR A 243 -15.77 7.94 5.27
CA TYR A 243 -16.32 9.02 6.09
C TYR A 243 -15.48 10.32 6.07
N GLY A 244 -14.96 10.69 4.89
CA GLY A 244 -14.09 11.87 4.70
C GLY A 244 -12.60 11.61 4.89
N LEU A 245 -12.20 10.44 5.42
CA LEU A 245 -10.81 10.00 5.48
C LEU A 245 -10.35 9.41 4.16
N ALA A 246 -9.05 9.52 3.88
CA ALA A 246 -8.45 9.10 2.61
C ALA A 246 -9.18 9.63 1.36
N PRO A 247 -9.56 10.93 1.31
CA PRO A 247 -10.33 11.45 0.20
C PRO A 247 -9.54 11.42 -1.10
N GLY A 248 -10.16 10.98 -2.19
CA GLY A 248 -9.56 11.00 -3.53
C GLY A 248 -10.39 10.20 -4.53
N SER A 249 -9.76 9.71 -5.59
CA SER A 249 -10.41 8.81 -6.56
C SER A 249 -10.09 7.34 -6.23
N ALA A 250 -11.06 6.47 -6.03
CA ALA A 250 -10.75 5.04 -5.95
C ALA A 250 -10.55 4.49 -7.37
N ARG A 251 -9.51 3.67 -7.59
CA ARG A 251 -9.35 2.87 -8.82
C ARG A 251 -8.49 1.65 -8.53
N GLY A 252 -8.66 0.59 -9.30
CA GLY A 252 -7.77 -0.56 -9.25
C GLY A 252 -6.47 -0.36 -10.02
N GLY A 253 -5.59 -1.35 -9.97
CA GLY A 253 -4.33 -1.36 -10.71
C GLY A 253 -4.51 -1.50 -12.21
N ALA A 254 -5.51 -2.29 -12.62
CA ALA A 254 -5.95 -2.43 -14.00
C ALA A 254 -7.45 -2.09 -14.13
N PRO A 255 -7.84 -0.80 -14.10
CA PRO A 255 -9.25 -0.39 -14.15
C PRO A 255 -10.01 -0.90 -15.37
N SER A 256 -9.32 -1.17 -16.49
CA SER A 256 -9.90 -1.70 -17.72
C SER A 256 -9.96 -3.23 -17.79
N ALA A 257 -9.37 -3.96 -16.85
CA ALA A 257 -9.41 -5.43 -16.85
C ALA A 257 -10.79 -5.95 -16.43
N ARG A 258 -11.16 -7.15 -16.87
CA ARG A 258 -12.38 -7.83 -16.44
C ARG A 258 -12.16 -8.54 -15.09
N ILE A 259 -13.23 -8.72 -14.33
CA ILE A 259 -13.24 -9.42 -13.04
C ILE A 259 -14.05 -10.70 -13.16
N ALA A 260 -13.51 -11.80 -12.64
CA ALA A 260 -14.23 -13.05 -12.40
C ALA A 260 -14.09 -13.45 -10.92
N MET A 261 -15.20 -13.56 -10.20
CA MET A 261 -15.19 -13.90 -8.76
C MET A 261 -15.44 -15.38 -8.55
N TYR A 262 -14.61 -16.00 -7.71
CA TYR A 262 -14.73 -17.38 -7.25
C TYR A 262 -14.81 -17.35 -5.71
N ARG A 263 -16.03 -17.37 -5.17
CA ARG A 263 -16.25 -17.38 -3.70
C ARG A 263 -15.88 -18.75 -3.15
N VAL A 264 -14.68 -18.85 -2.58
CA VAL A 264 -14.13 -20.08 -1.96
C VAL A 264 -14.01 -19.95 -0.44
N CYS A 265 -14.29 -18.77 0.10
CA CYS A 265 -14.26 -18.47 1.53
C CYS A 265 -15.64 -18.11 2.06
N SER A 266 -15.90 -18.54 3.28
CA SER A 266 -17.08 -18.22 4.08
C SER A 266 -16.66 -17.63 5.43
N PHE A 267 -17.64 -17.36 6.30
CA PHE A 267 -17.38 -16.97 7.69
C PHE A 267 -16.52 -18.00 8.46
N PHE A 268 -16.58 -19.28 8.07
CA PHE A 268 -15.79 -20.35 8.71
C PHE A 268 -14.38 -20.51 8.13
N GLY A 269 -13.99 -19.65 7.20
CA GLY A 269 -12.73 -19.72 6.47
C GLY A 269 -12.90 -20.29 5.07
N CYS A 270 -11.79 -20.72 4.48
CA CYS A 270 -11.70 -21.15 3.09
C CYS A 270 -11.39 -22.65 3.03
N ALA A 271 -12.34 -23.45 2.54
CA ALA A 271 -12.16 -24.90 2.45
C ALA A 271 -11.22 -25.27 1.31
N GLY A 272 -10.29 -26.20 1.53
CA GLY A 272 -9.34 -26.64 0.50
C GLY A 272 -10.02 -27.22 -0.75
N SER A 273 -11.15 -27.92 -0.59
CA SER A 273 -11.97 -28.41 -1.70
C SER A 273 -12.60 -27.28 -2.52
N ALA A 274 -13.11 -26.23 -1.86
CA ALA A 274 -13.62 -25.04 -2.52
C ALA A 274 -12.51 -24.30 -3.28
N ILE A 275 -11.33 -24.15 -2.68
CA ILE A 275 -10.15 -23.55 -3.32
C ILE A 275 -9.79 -24.29 -4.61
N LEU A 276 -9.67 -25.62 -4.56
CA LEU A 276 -9.34 -26.42 -5.75
C LEU A 276 -10.43 -26.35 -6.83
N ALA A 277 -11.71 -26.36 -6.44
CA ALA A 277 -12.82 -26.17 -7.39
C ALA A 277 -12.77 -24.78 -8.06
N GLY A 278 -12.47 -23.73 -7.29
CA GLY A 278 -12.26 -22.38 -7.81
C GLY A 278 -11.10 -22.29 -8.80
N PHE A 279 -9.98 -22.97 -8.53
CA PHE A 279 -8.88 -23.07 -9.48
C PHE A 279 -9.28 -23.80 -10.77
N ASP A 280 -9.94 -24.95 -10.65
CA ASP A 280 -10.34 -25.77 -11.80
C ASP A 280 -11.27 -25.00 -12.75
N ASP A 281 -12.33 -24.39 -12.19
CA ASP A 281 -13.23 -23.55 -12.96
C ASP A 281 -12.52 -22.31 -13.52
N ALA A 282 -11.64 -21.65 -12.76
CA ALA A 282 -10.94 -20.47 -13.27
C ALA A 282 -10.04 -20.77 -14.48
N VAL A 283 -9.35 -21.91 -14.44
CA VAL A 283 -8.56 -22.41 -15.57
C VAL A 283 -9.46 -22.74 -16.76
N ALA A 284 -10.60 -23.39 -16.53
CA ALA A 284 -11.55 -23.75 -17.58
C ALA A 284 -12.23 -22.53 -18.22
N ASP A 285 -12.57 -21.54 -17.40
CA ASP A 285 -13.25 -20.30 -17.77
C ASP A 285 -12.34 -19.36 -18.59
N GLY A 286 -11.02 -19.54 -18.46
CA GLY A 286 -10.01 -18.86 -19.27
C GLY A 286 -9.55 -17.52 -18.70
N VAL A 287 -9.41 -17.43 -17.37
CA VAL A 287 -8.77 -16.26 -16.72
C VAL A 287 -7.31 -16.13 -17.16
N ASP A 288 -6.75 -14.92 -17.12
CA ASP A 288 -5.34 -14.68 -17.43
C ASP A 288 -4.45 -14.63 -16.19
N LEU A 289 -5.03 -14.18 -15.08
CA LEU A 289 -4.36 -14.06 -13.78
C LEU A 289 -5.30 -14.45 -12.65
N LEU A 290 -4.73 -14.92 -11.56
CA LEU A 290 -5.41 -15.19 -10.30
C LEU A 290 -4.81 -14.33 -9.19
N SER A 291 -5.68 -13.62 -8.46
CA SER A 291 -5.34 -12.95 -7.20
C SER A 291 -5.96 -13.73 -6.04
N ILE A 292 -5.11 -14.20 -5.13
CA ILE A 292 -5.50 -15.13 -4.07
C ILE A 292 -5.02 -14.57 -2.73
N SER A 293 -5.90 -13.84 -2.07
CA SER A 293 -5.61 -13.16 -0.82
C SER A 293 -5.95 -14.03 0.40
N LEU A 294 -5.55 -15.30 0.34
CA LEU A 294 -5.77 -16.33 1.36
C LEU A 294 -4.54 -17.26 1.43
N GLY A 295 -4.40 -17.97 2.55
CA GLY A 295 -3.27 -18.85 2.80
C GLY A 295 -3.46 -19.62 4.10
N ALA A 296 -2.64 -20.64 4.31
CA ALA A 296 -2.53 -21.29 5.62
C ALA A 296 -1.95 -20.31 6.66
N SER A 297 -2.11 -20.61 7.95
CA SER A 297 -1.36 -19.92 9.00
C SER A 297 0.10 -20.35 8.98
N ALA A 298 1.02 -19.50 9.42
CA ALA A 298 2.43 -19.83 9.63
C ALA A 298 2.64 -21.04 10.56
N PHE A 299 1.67 -21.34 11.44
CA PHE A 299 1.73 -22.51 12.34
C PHE A 299 1.24 -23.82 11.67
N ASN A 300 0.70 -23.74 10.46
CA ASN A 300 0.24 -24.89 9.68
C ASN A 300 0.86 -24.81 8.27
N LEU A 301 1.96 -25.53 8.07
CA LEU A 301 2.77 -25.47 6.86
C LEU A 301 2.60 -26.78 6.08
N PRO A 302 1.54 -26.92 5.26
CA PRO A 302 1.33 -28.13 4.48
C PRO A 302 2.48 -28.35 3.50
N ASP A 303 2.78 -29.62 3.23
CA ASP A 303 3.67 -30.00 2.15
C ASP A 303 3.03 -29.66 0.79
N PHE A 304 3.83 -29.41 -0.26
CA PHE A 304 3.28 -29.02 -1.58
C PHE A 304 2.31 -30.06 -2.17
N SER A 305 2.43 -31.33 -1.78
CA SER A 305 1.54 -32.40 -2.23
C SER A 305 0.18 -32.43 -1.51
N GLU A 306 0.02 -31.62 -0.46
CA GLU A 306 -1.19 -31.54 0.38
C GLU A 306 -1.73 -30.10 0.49
N ASP A 307 -1.02 -29.12 -0.08
CA ASP A 307 -1.43 -27.72 -0.12
C ASP A 307 -2.35 -27.44 -1.33
N PRO A 308 -3.65 -27.17 -1.13
CA PRO A 308 -4.59 -26.92 -2.22
C PRO A 308 -4.24 -25.68 -3.05
N ILE A 309 -3.61 -24.66 -2.44
CA ILE A 309 -3.19 -23.45 -3.15
C ILE A 309 -1.98 -23.77 -4.02
N ALA A 310 -0.99 -24.50 -3.49
CA ALA A 310 0.18 -24.90 -4.27
C ALA A 310 -0.22 -25.77 -5.46
N ILE A 311 -1.09 -26.77 -5.27
CA ILE A 311 -1.56 -27.67 -6.33
C ILE A 311 -2.37 -26.92 -7.39
N GLY A 312 -3.38 -26.14 -6.97
CA GLY A 312 -4.20 -25.36 -7.89
C GLY A 312 -3.38 -24.35 -8.69
N ALA A 313 -2.45 -23.65 -8.01
CA ALA A 313 -1.57 -22.69 -8.65
C ALA A 313 -0.62 -23.34 -9.66
N PHE A 314 -0.13 -24.56 -9.40
CA PHE A 314 0.72 -25.29 -10.34
C PHE A 314 -0.01 -25.50 -11.66
N HIS A 315 -1.26 -25.98 -11.61
CA HIS A 315 -2.08 -26.23 -12.79
C HIS A 315 -2.43 -24.94 -13.54
N ALA A 316 -2.74 -23.87 -12.83
CA ALA A 316 -3.00 -22.56 -13.43
C ALA A 316 -1.75 -22.04 -14.17
N VAL A 317 -0.59 -22.04 -13.52
CA VAL A 317 0.68 -21.58 -14.12
C VAL A 317 1.09 -22.45 -15.30
N ALA A 318 0.89 -23.77 -15.22
CA ALA A 318 1.14 -24.68 -16.32
C ALA A 318 0.26 -24.43 -17.55
N ARG A 319 -0.89 -23.75 -17.36
CA ARG A 319 -1.79 -23.28 -18.43
C ARG A 319 -1.54 -21.83 -18.84
N GLY A 320 -0.48 -21.20 -18.35
CA GLY A 320 -0.09 -19.84 -18.71
C GLY A 320 -0.79 -18.75 -17.90
N ILE A 321 -1.41 -19.09 -16.77
CA ILE A 321 -2.12 -18.17 -15.88
C ILE A 321 -1.18 -17.72 -14.76
N THR A 322 -1.00 -16.42 -14.58
CA THR A 322 -0.17 -15.88 -13.51
C THR A 322 -0.92 -15.94 -12.18
N VAL A 323 -0.30 -16.48 -11.12
CA VAL A 323 -0.92 -16.58 -9.79
C VAL A 323 -0.15 -15.71 -8.79
N ALA A 324 -0.83 -14.71 -8.23
CA ALA A 324 -0.32 -13.89 -7.13
C ALA A 324 -1.05 -14.28 -5.83
N CYS A 325 -0.28 -14.50 -4.77
CA CYS A 325 -0.82 -14.80 -3.45
C CYS A 325 -0.25 -13.86 -2.38
N SER A 326 -1.01 -13.60 -1.33
CA SER A 326 -0.52 -12.91 -0.14
C SER A 326 0.54 -13.73 0.61
N ALA A 327 1.51 -13.07 1.25
CA ALA A 327 2.58 -13.73 2.00
C ALA A 327 2.15 -14.26 3.38
N GLY A 328 1.02 -13.78 3.92
CA GLY A 328 0.56 -14.05 5.28
C GLY A 328 0.71 -12.85 6.21
N ASN A 329 -0.02 -12.87 7.33
CA ASN A 329 -0.05 -11.78 8.32
C ASN A 329 0.46 -12.23 9.71
N ASP A 330 1.28 -13.28 9.76
CA ASP A 330 1.80 -13.90 11.00
C ASP A 330 3.25 -13.42 11.32
N GLY A 331 3.67 -12.30 10.74
CA GLY A 331 4.94 -11.63 11.05
C GLY A 331 4.95 -10.98 12.44
N PRO A 332 6.07 -10.37 12.87
CA PRO A 332 7.32 -10.15 12.11
C PRO A 332 8.34 -11.29 12.28
N GLY A 333 7.97 -12.40 12.92
CA GLY A 333 8.86 -13.54 13.12
C GLY A 333 9.37 -14.13 11.81
N ALA A 334 10.62 -14.58 11.78
CA ALA A 334 11.18 -15.34 10.66
C ALA A 334 10.39 -16.63 10.41
N GLU A 335 10.47 -17.17 9.19
CA GLU A 335 9.80 -18.43 8.79
C GLU A 335 8.26 -18.41 8.88
N SER A 336 7.66 -17.22 8.83
CA SER A 336 6.20 -17.04 8.87
C SER A 336 5.55 -16.94 7.48
N VAL A 337 6.33 -16.89 6.40
CA VAL A 337 5.82 -16.78 5.03
C VAL A 337 5.11 -18.05 4.56
N VAL A 338 3.91 -17.89 4.02
CA VAL A 338 3.11 -18.95 3.38
C VAL A 338 2.98 -18.70 1.88
N ASN A 339 2.28 -19.58 1.16
CA ASN A 339 2.15 -19.52 -0.30
C ASN A 339 3.51 -19.50 -1.02
N ALA A 340 4.47 -20.25 -0.49
CA ALA A 340 5.89 -20.18 -0.86
C ALA A 340 6.29 -21.06 -2.06
N ALA A 341 5.33 -21.68 -2.75
CA ALA A 341 5.64 -22.50 -3.91
C ALA A 341 6.32 -21.67 -5.02
N PRO A 342 7.34 -22.21 -5.74
CA PRO A 342 8.09 -21.43 -6.73
C PRO A 342 7.32 -21.06 -8.00
N TRP A 343 6.07 -21.50 -8.18
CA TRP A 343 5.22 -21.05 -9.28
C TRP A 343 4.27 -19.92 -8.85
N ILE A 344 4.20 -19.60 -7.56
CA ILE A 344 3.39 -18.50 -7.00
C ILE A 344 4.24 -17.23 -6.90
N LEU A 345 3.64 -16.07 -7.23
CA LEU A 345 4.16 -14.74 -6.92
C LEU A 345 3.66 -14.30 -5.54
N THR A 346 4.49 -14.40 -4.52
CA THR A 346 4.16 -14.18 -3.10
C THR A 346 4.43 -12.74 -2.68
N VAL A 347 3.42 -12.06 -2.11
CA VAL A 347 3.41 -10.60 -1.94
C VAL A 347 3.39 -10.19 -0.47
N ALA A 348 4.42 -9.45 -0.05
CA ALA A 348 4.53 -8.78 1.25
C ALA A 348 3.77 -7.45 1.30
N ALA A 349 3.46 -6.97 2.50
CA ALA A 349 2.75 -5.72 2.72
C ALA A 349 3.67 -4.59 3.20
N THR A 350 3.55 -3.44 2.55
CA THR A 350 4.23 -2.20 2.94
C THR A 350 3.24 -1.07 3.20
N THR A 351 3.68 -0.09 3.97
CA THR A 351 3.00 1.20 4.15
C THR A 351 3.08 2.05 2.89
N ILE A 352 2.18 3.03 2.80
CA ILE A 352 2.27 4.14 1.85
C ILE A 352 2.59 5.43 2.60
N ASP A 353 2.87 6.51 1.87
CA ASP A 353 3.12 7.81 2.49
C ASP A 353 1.84 8.55 2.94
N ARG A 354 0.81 7.79 3.33
CA ARG A 354 -0.39 8.29 4.00
C ARG A 354 -0.48 7.66 5.38
N ASP A 355 -0.78 8.49 6.36
CA ASP A 355 -0.91 8.11 7.77
C ASP A 355 -2.24 8.63 8.34
N PHE A 356 -2.69 8.06 9.46
CA PHE A 356 -3.94 8.42 10.14
C PHE A 356 -3.68 8.85 11.58
N GLU A 357 -3.73 10.15 11.82
CA GLU A 357 -3.40 10.72 13.12
C GLU A 357 -4.67 11.03 13.93
N SER A 358 -4.73 10.54 15.16
CA SER A 358 -5.82 10.73 16.14
C SER A 358 -5.24 11.24 17.46
N ASP A 359 -4.78 12.49 17.45
CA ASP A 359 -4.00 13.07 18.55
C ASP A 359 -4.79 13.30 19.85
N ILE A 360 -4.04 13.35 20.96
CA ILE A 360 -4.56 13.64 22.30
C ILE A 360 -4.15 15.05 22.69
N VAL A 361 -5.12 15.87 23.12
CA VAL A 361 -4.85 17.18 23.70
C VAL A 361 -4.95 17.07 25.22
N LEU A 362 -3.90 17.48 25.93
CA LEU A 362 -3.85 17.50 27.40
C LEU A 362 -4.17 18.90 27.94
N GLY A 363 -4.77 18.99 29.13
CA GLY A 363 -5.07 20.27 29.78
C GLY A 363 -3.83 21.08 30.16
N GLY A 364 -3.99 22.41 30.25
CA GLY A 364 -2.94 23.32 30.73
C GLY A 364 -1.99 23.84 29.65
N ASN A 365 -2.48 24.07 28.43
CA ASN A 365 -1.70 24.60 27.27
C ASN A 365 -0.46 23.75 26.92
N ARG A 366 -0.58 22.43 27.00
CA ARG A 366 0.46 21.48 26.58
C ARG A 366 0.35 21.21 25.08
N SER A 367 1.46 20.78 24.47
CA SER A 367 1.45 20.26 23.11
C SER A 367 0.57 19.00 23.02
N ALA A 368 -0.03 18.78 21.86
CA ALA A 368 -0.72 17.54 21.58
C ALA A 368 0.26 16.35 21.61
N VAL A 369 -0.21 15.22 22.12
CA VAL A 369 0.51 13.93 22.05
C VAL A 369 0.03 13.23 20.79
N LYS A 370 0.98 12.85 19.93
CA LYS A 370 0.67 12.16 18.68
C LYS A 370 0.02 10.81 18.97
N GLY A 371 -1.11 10.54 18.33
CA GLY A 371 -1.79 9.26 18.41
C GLY A 371 -2.20 8.74 17.05
N GLU A 372 -2.49 7.46 16.97
CA GLU A 372 -2.83 6.76 15.73
C GLU A 372 -4.09 5.91 15.92
N ALA A 373 -5.08 6.13 15.07
CA ALA A 373 -6.32 5.37 14.97
C ALA A 373 -7.19 5.93 13.84
N ILE A 374 -8.20 5.18 13.42
CA ILE A 374 -9.36 5.71 12.72
C ILE A 374 -10.51 5.83 13.72
N ASN A 375 -10.82 7.06 14.10
CA ASN A 375 -11.79 7.41 15.11
C ASN A 375 -12.51 8.70 14.70
N PHE A 376 -13.83 8.74 14.84
CA PHE A 376 -14.64 9.90 14.45
C PHE A 376 -15.02 10.82 15.62
N SER A 377 -14.46 10.53 16.81
CA SER A 377 -14.59 11.22 18.10
C SER A 377 -15.78 12.18 18.24
N SER A 378 -16.76 11.80 19.06
CA SER A 378 -17.84 12.70 19.47
C SER A 378 -17.45 13.64 20.62
N LEU A 379 -16.19 13.66 21.04
CA LEU A 379 -15.72 14.47 22.17
C LEU A 379 -15.52 15.94 21.78
N ASP A 380 -15.71 16.84 22.75
CA ASP A 380 -15.35 18.25 22.61
C ASP A 380 -13.87 18.39 22.24
N LYS A 381 -13.56 19.31 21.31
CA LYS A 381 -12.17 19.59 20.88
C LYS A 381 -11.30 20.21 21.97
N SER A 382 -11.91 20.71 23.05
CA SER A 382 -11.18 21.24 24.21
C SER A 382 -10.94 20.12 25.22
N PRO A 383 -9.77 20.06 25.89
CA PRO A 383 -9.46 19.02 26.85
C PRO A 383 -10.24 19.23 28.16
N THR A 384 -11.47 18.73 28.22
CA THR A 384 -12.39 18.90 29.35
C THR A 384 -12.71 17.61 30.07
N TYR A 385 -12.44 16.45 29.47
CA TYR A 385 -12.78 15.14 30.04
C TYR A 385 -11.70 14.68 31.02
N PRO A 386 -12.05 14.27 32.25
CA PRO A 386 -11.07 13.77 33.20
C PRO A 386 -10.31 12.56 32.65
N LEU A 387 -9.00 12.52 32.88
CA LEU A 387 -8.10 11.45 32.43
C LEU A 387 -7.69 10.58 33.62
N ILE A 388 -7.63 9.26 33.44
CA ILE A 388 -7.20 8.33 34.49
C ILE A 388 -6.36 7.20 33.90
N TYR A 389 -5.31 6.78 34.62
CA TYR A 389 -4.56 5.57 34.29
C TYR A 389 -5.23 4.33 34.86
N GLY A 390 -5.37 3.26 34.06
CA GLY A 390 -6.07 2.03 34.43
C GLY A 390 -5.66 1.46 35.79
N ALA A 391 -4.37 1.47 36.13
CA ALA A 391 -3.88 1.00 37.44
C ALA A 391 -4.49 1.77 38.62
N SER A 392 -4.76 3.07 38.45
CA SER A 392 -5.39 3.91 39.49
C SER A 392 -6.89 3.64 39.64
N ALA A 393 -7.49 2.99 38.65
CA ALA A 393 -8.90 2.61 38.62
C ALA A 393 -9.15 1.15 39.07
N LYS A 394 -8.14 0.44 39.59
CA LYS A 394 -8.28 -0.97 40.03
C LYS A 394 -9.51 -1.20 40.91
N SER A 395 -10.25 -2.25 40.59
CA SER A 395 -11.36 -2.79 41.39
C SER A 395 -10.84 -3.57 42.60
N ASN A 396 -11.58 -3.53 43.71
CA ASN A 396 -11.29 -4.32 44.90
C ASN A 396 -11.36 -5.85 44.65
N SER A 397 -11.96 -6.28 43.55
CA SER A 397 -12.04 -7.69 43.12
C SER A 397 -10.84 -8.17 42.29
N SER A 398 -9.93 -7.28 41.88
CA SER A 398 -8.74 -7.64 41.10
C SER A 398 -7.53 -7.87 42.01
N SER A 399 -6.85 -9.02 41.85
CA SER A 399 -5.66 -9.37 42.62
C SER A 399 -4.37 -8.77 42.07
N GLU A 400 -4.33 -8.35 40.80
CA GLU A 400 -3.11 -7.90 40.12
C GLU A 400 -3.23 -6.47 39.57
N ASP A 401 -2.22 -5.65 39.89
CA ASP A 401 -2.12 -4.26 39.39
C ASP A 401 -1.87 -4.22 37.88
N SER A 402 -1.15 -5.22 37.35
CA SER A 402 -0.85 -5.39 35.92
C SER A 402 -2.12 -5.49 35.08
N SER A 403 -3.07 -6.33 35.48
CA SER A 403 -4.33 -6.52 34.72
C SER A 403 -5.17 -5.24 34.69
N ALA A 404 -5.17 -4.45 35.77
CA ALA A 404 -5.86 -3.15 35.80
C ALA A 404 -5.16 -2.09 34.95
N SER A 405 -3.82 -2.03 34.93
CA SER A 405 -3.11 -1.15 33.98
C SER A 405 -3.37 -1.49 32.53
N HIS A 406 -3.62 -2.76 32.22
CA HIS A 406 -3.97 -3.23 30.89
C HIS A 406 -5.47 -3.06 30.58
N CYS A 407 -6.27 -2.62 31.54
CA CYS A 407 -7.73 -2.49 31.41
C CYS A 407 -8.41 -3.80 30.99
N GLU A 408 -7.94 -4.92 31.53
CA GLU A 408 -8.53 -6.24 31.27
C GLU A 408 -9.99 -6.30 31.76
N PRO A 409 -10.88 -7.02 31.05
CA PRO A 409 -12.28 -7.10 31.44
C PRO A 409 -12.49 -7.49 32.90
N GLY A 410 -13.31 -6.71 33.63
CA GLY A 410 -13.64 -6.95 35.04
C GLY A 410 -12.61 -6.46 36.07
N THR A 411 -11.50 -5.83 35.64
CA THR A 411 -10.42 -5.40 36.56
C THR A 411 -10.54 -3.97 37.05
N LEU A 412 -11.35 -3.14 36.39
CA LEU A 412 -11.54 -1.72 36.72
C LEU A 412 -12.82 -1.47 37.53
N ASP A 413 -12.77 -0.52 38.46
CA ASP A 413 -13.95 -0.01 39.17
C ASP A 413 -14.71 1.00 38.29
N GLY A 414 -15.90 0.61 37.84
CA GLY A 414 -16.77 1.44 36.99
C GLY A 414 -17.04 2.84 37.57
N ASN A 415 -17.12 2.99 38.90
CA ASN A 415 -17.36 4.30 39.51
C ASN A 415 -16.15 5.25 39.36
N LYS A 416 -14.94 4.70 39.23
CA LYS A 416 -13.72 5.50 39.07
C LYS A 416 -13.50 5.97 37.63
N ILE A 417 -14.03 5.24 36.64
CA ILE A 417 -13.82 5.49 35.20
C ILE A 417 -15.02 6.14 34.49
N LYS A 418 -16.21 6.09 35.09
CA LYS A 418 -17.41 6.70 34.51
C LYS A 418 -17.19 8.19 34.18
N GLY A 419 -17.45 8.57 32.94
CA GLY A 419 -17.26 9.93 32.43
C GLY A 419 -15.81 10.33 32.14
N LYS A 420 -14.87 9.38 32.13
CA LYS A 420 -13.43 9.64 31.97
C LYS A 420 -12.85 9.01 30.71
N ILE A 421 -11.72 9.57 30.26
CA ILE A 421 -10.81 8.92 29.31
C ILE A 421 -9.85 8.03 30.10
N VAL A 422 -9.67 6.79 29.67
CA VAL A 422 -8.82 5.80 30.36
C VAL A 422 -7.57 5.49 29.54
N LEU A 423 -6.40 5.67 30.14
CA LEU A 423 -5.11 5.22 29.59
C LEU A 423 -4.86 3.76 30.02
N CYS A 424 -4.61 2.90 29.04
CA CYS A 424 -4.43 1.46 29.21
C CYS A 424 -3.18 0.98 28.48
N ASN A 425 -2.41 0.11 29.10
CA ASN A 425 -1.35 -0.61 28.39
C ASN A 425 -1.97 -1.70 27.49
N HIS A 426 -1.30 -2.01 26.38
CA HIS A 426 -1.66 -3.12 25.52
C HIS A 426 -0.43 -3.97 25.17
N SER A 427 -0.61 -5.29 25.20
CA SER A 427 0.34 -6.28 24.70
C SER A 427 -0.39 -7.28 23.80
N GLN A 428 0.33 -7.96 22.91
CA GLN A 428 -0.27 -8.99 22.03
C GLN A 428 -0.88 -10.17 22.81
N SER A 429 -0.42 -10.44 24.04
CA SER A 429 -1.00 -11.49 24.89
C SER A 429 -2.23 -11.04 25.68
N ASP A 430 -2.64 -9.79 25.55
CA ASP A 430 -3.79 -9.24 26.24
C ASP A 430 -5.13 -9.65 25.58
N THR A 431 -6.24 -9.34 26.25
CA THR A 431 -7.56 -9.29 25.61
C THR A 431 -7.52 -8.42 24.34
N PRO A 432 -8.19 -8.81 23.24
CA PRO A 432 -8.27 -8.01 22.03
C PRO A 432 -8.72 -6.57 22.28
N LYS A 433 -8.12 -5.60 21.57
CA LYS A 433 -8.39 -4.17 21.76
C LYS A 433 -9.88 -3.84 21.74
N MET A 434 -10.62 -4.39 20.76
CA MET A 434 -12.06 -4.15 20.63
C MET A 434 -12.84 -4.63 21.87
N ALA A 435 -12.49 -5.77 22.46
CA ALA A 435 -13.14 -6.23 23.69
C ALA A 435 -12.79 -5.34 24.90
N LYS A 436 -11.58 -4.77 24.96
CA LYS A 436 -11.23 -3.73 25.95
C LYS A 436 -12.07 -2.48 25.75
N ILE A 437 -12.21 -2.00 24.51
CA ILE A 437 -13.03 -0.85 24.14
C ILE A 437 -14.50 -1.06 24.52
N ASP A 438 -15.08 -2.21 24.19
CA ASP A 438 -16.47 -2.55 24.53
C ASP A 438 -16.70 -2.56 26.04
N THR A 439 -15.71 -3.08 26.80
CA THR A 439 -15.76 -3.06 28.27
C THR A 439 -15.70 -1.63 28.82
N LEU A 440 -14.80 -0.79 28.31
CA LEU A 440 -14.67 0.61 28.74
C LEU A 440 -15.94 1.40 28.42
N ASN A 441 -16.51 1.21 27.23
CA ASN A 441 -17.75 1.83 26.82
C ASN A 441 -18.93 1.42 27.71
N SER A 442 -19.12 0.11 27.92
CA SER A 442 -20.22 -0.43 28.74
C SER A 442 -20.12 -0.06 30.23
N THR A 443 -18.92 0.25 30.74
CA THR A 443 -18.70 0.73 32.11
C THR A 443 -18.82 2.25 32.26
N GLY A 444 -19.12 2.96 31.17
CA GLY A 444 -19.42 4.38 31.15
C GLY A 444 -18.20 5.30 31.01
N ALA A 445 -17.03 4.77 30.63
CA ALA A 445 -15.94 5.61 30.14
C ALA A 445 -16.38 6.37 28.87
N VAL A 446 -15.72 7.48 28.55
CA VAL A 446 -16.05 8.31 27.37
C VAL A 446 -14.97 8.26 26.29
N GLY A 447 -13.81 7.67 26.60
CA GLY A 447 -12.78 7.38 25.62
C GLY A 447 -11.65 6.51 26.17
N ALA A 448 -10.78 6.03 25.29
CA ALA A 448 -9.64 5.19 25.65
C ALA A 448 -8.36 5.64 24.93
N ILE A 449 -7.23 5.51 25.62
CA ILE A 449 -5.89 5.66 25.05
C ILE A 449 -5.17 4.33 25.29
N LEU A 450 -4.77 3.64 24.22
CA LEU A 450 -4.06 2.37 24.32
C LEU A 450 -2.56 2.58 24.04
N VAL A 451 -1.70 2.06 24.91
CA VAL A 451 -0.25 2.09 24.69
C VAL A 451 0.16 0.86 23.89
N ASN A 452 0.70 1.06 22.68
CA ASN A 452 1.05 -0.01 21.75
C ASN A 452 2.24 0.38 20.86
N ASP A 453 3.34 -0.40 20.92
CA ASP A 453 4.53 -0.16 20.11
C ASP A 453 4.64 -1.06 18.87
N LEU A 454 3.83 -2.13 18.80
CA LEU A 454 3.99 -3.16 17.76
C LEU A 454 3.26 -2.83 16.47
N GLU A 455 2.14 -2.12 16.55
CA GLU A 455 1.23 -1.90 15.42
C GLU A 455 1.29 -0.45 14.88
N GLN A 456 2.46 0.19 15.02
CA GLN A 456 2.69 1.54 14.52
C GLN A 456 2.45 1.59 13.00
N HIS A 457 1.78 2.64 12.53
CA HIS A 457 1.34 2.86 11.14
C HIS A 457 0.15 2.00 10.66
N VAL A 458 -0.35 1.07 11.47
CA VAL A 458 -1.55 0.27 11.19
C VAL A 458 -2.72 0.79 12.02
N ALA A 459 -3.57 1.61 11.40
CA ALA A 459 -4.61 2.31 12.13
C ALA A 459 -5.79 1.40 12.46
N THR A 460 -5.97 1.08 13.74
CA THR A 460 -7.18 0.39 14.23
C THR A 460 -8.40 1.30 14.06
N THR A 461 -9.52 0.75 13.60
CA THR A 461 -10.77 1.49 13.41
C THR A 461 -11.68 1.37 14.64
N TYR A 462 -11.96 2.50 15.29
CA TYR A 462 -12.89 2.67 16.39
C TYR A 462 -14.08 3.55 15.93
N VAL A 463 -15.12 2.93 15.39
CA VAL A 463 -16.26 3.66 14.78
C VAL A 463 -17.14 4.33 15.83
N SER A 464 -17.46 3.60 16.89
CA SER A 464 -18.54 3.96 17.82
C SER A 464 -18.05 4.51 19.17
N PHE A 465 -16.74 4.48 19.44
CA PHE A 465 -16.16 4.88 20.71
C PHE A 465 -14.85 5.66 20.52
N PRO A 466 -14.71 6.86 21.11
CA PRO A 466 -13.47 7.65 21.00
C PRO A 466 -12.26 6.90 21.56
N ALA A 467 -11.37 6.46 20.67
CA ALA A 467 -10.14 5.79 21.07
C ALA A 467 -8.97 6.15 20.15
N THR A 468 -7.77 6.06 20.70
CA THR A 468 -6.51 6.28 19.98
C THR A 468 -5.39 5.44 20.59
N GLU A 469 -4.37 5.17 19.81
CA GLU A 469 -3.19 4.43 20.23
C GLU A 469 -1.96 5.32 20.23
N ILE A 470 -1.07 5.09 21.21
CA ILE A 470 0.18 5.85 21.36
C ILE A 470 1.34 4.91 21.63
N SER A 471 2.56 5.34 21.30
CA SER A 471 3.77 4.61 21.67
C SER A 471 4.01 4.65 23.19
N SER A 472 4.80 3.70 23.71
CA SER A 472 5.23 3.70 25.11
C SER A 472 5.96 4.99 25.48
N GLN A 473 6.75 5.55 24.55
CA GLN A 473 7.43 6.82 24.78
C GLN A 473 6.44 7.99 24.94
N ALA A 474 5.40 8.04 24.10
CA ALA A 474 4.33 9.03 24.25
C ALA A 474 3.50 8.82 25.53
N ALA A 475 3.34 7.57 25.97
CA ALA A 475 2.64 7.25 27.20
C ALA A 475 3.37 7.76 28.46
N GLU A 476 4.71 7.82 28.45
CA GLU A 476 5.48 8.43 29.54
C GLU A 476 5.11 9.90 29.75
N ASP A 477 4.94 10.66 28.66
CA ASP A 477 4.52 12.07 28.73
C ASP A 477 3.09 12.21 29.30
N VAL A 478 2.17 11.33 28.88
CA VAL A 478 0.80 11.32 29.39
C VAL A 478 0.76 10.95 30.88
N LEU A 479 1.53 9.95 31.31
CA LEU A 479 1.64 9.54 32.71
C LEU A 479 2.28 10.63 33.58
N ALA A 480 3.34 11.27 33.08
CA ALA A 480 3.96 12.41 33.75
C ALA A 480 2.96 13.57 33.93
N TYR A 481 2.13 13.82 32.93
CA TYR A 481 1.04 14.80 33.05
C TYR A 481 0.00 14.40 34.10
N ILE A 482 -0.50 13.16 34.08
CA ILE A 482 -1.46 12.64 35.05
C ILE A 482 -0.97 12.86 36.48
N ASN A 483 0.33 12.62 36.73
CA ASN A 483 0.94 12.79 38.05
C ASN A 483 1.24 14.26 38.43
N SER A 484 1.24 15.18 37.47
CA SER A 484 1.58 16.59 37.70
C SER A 484 0.42 17.44 38.24
N THR A 485 -0.81 16.94 38.20
CA THR A 485 -2.02 17.69 38.60
C THR A 485 -3.03 16.78 39.29
N LYS A 486 -3.84 17.34 40.19
CA LYS A 486 -4.93 16.60 40.86
C LYS A 486 -6.14 16.37 39.96
N ASN A 487 -6.29 17.16 38.90
CA ASN A 487 -7.42 17.13 37.97
C ASN A 487 -6.91 17.04 36.53
N PRO A 488 -6.28 15.93 36.12
CA PRO A 488 -5.84 15.75 34.74
C PRO A 488 -7.05 15.65 33.82
N VAL A 489 -7.00 16.39 32.71
CA VAL A 489 -8.06 16.41 31.68
C VAL A 489 -7.44 16.25 30.30
N ALA A 490 -8.19 15.62 29.40
CA ALA A 490 -7.78 15.40 28.02
C ALA A 490 -8.98 15.43 27.08
N THR A 491 -8.70 15.41 25.78
CA THR A 491 -9.64 15.01 24.74
C THR A 491 -8.91 14.25 23.65
N ILE A 492 -9.63 13.39 22.94
CA ILE A 492 -9.13 12.63 21.78
C ILE A 492 -9.72 13.30 20.55
N LEU A 493 -8.86 13.81 19.68
CA LEU A 493 -9.28 14.46 18.44
C LEU A 493 -9.76 13.42 17.43
N PRO A 494 -10.74 13.77 16.57
CA PRO A 494 -11.11 12.91 15.45
C PRO A 494 -9.92 12.76 14.50
N THR A 495 -9.84 11.60 13.85
CA THR A 495 -8.76 11.26 12.94
C THR A 495 -8.67 12.23 11.78
N ILE A 496 -7.44 12.57 11.40
CA ILE A 496 -7.13 13.27 10.16
C ILE A 496 -6.30 12.37 9.23
N THR A 497 -6.42 12.62 7.93
CA THR A 497 -5.55 11.99 6.93
C THR A 497 -4.32 12.87 6.72
N VAL A 498 -3.14 12.31 6.95
CA VAL A 498 -1.85 12.94 6.66
C VAL A 498 -1.24 12.32 5.41
N THR A 499 -0.60 13.13 4.56
CA THR A 499 0.05 12.66 3.33
C THR A 499 1.50 13.09 3.30
N LYS A 500 2.31 12.43 2.47
CA LYS A 500 3.77 12.58 2.38
C LYS A 500 4.48 12.15 3.67
N TYR A 501 3.92 11.15 4.35
CA TYR A 501 4.51 10.55 5.53
C TYR A 501 5.87 9.91 5.21
N LYS A 502 6.83 10.01 6.13
CA LYS A 502 8.21 9.55 5.97
C LYS A 502 8.67 8.80 7.22
N PRO A 503 9.37 7.66 7.07
CA PRO A 503 9.70 7.00 5.81
C PRO A 503 8.51 6.20 5.23
N ALA A 504 8.38 6.13 3.90
CA ALA A 504 7.49 5.21 3.21
C ALA A 504 8.06 4.76 1.84
N PRO A 505 7.95 3.48 1.44
CA PRO A 505 7.29 2.41 2.18
C PRO A 505 8.15 1.92 3.35
N ALA A 506 7.49 1.37 4.36
CA ALA A 506 8.08 0.51 5.38
C ALA A 506 7.35 -0.84 5.38
N VAL A 507 8.05 -1.95 5.61
CA VAL A 507 7.44 -3.28 5.71
C VAL A 507 6.62 -3.38 6.99
N ALA A 508 5.36 -3.77 6.87
CA ALA A 508 4.44 -3.87 8.00
C ALA A 508 4.87 -4.98 8.98
N TYR A 509 4.64 -4.79 10.29
CA TYR A 509 5.01 -5.74 11.33
C TYR A 509 4.36 -7.10 11.08
N PHE A 510 3.06 -7.09 10.74
CA PHE A 510 2.29 -8.30 10.51
C PHE A 510 2.74 -9.04 9.24
N SER A 511 3.37 -8.37 8.27
CA SER A 511 3.72 -9.01 7.00
C SER A 511 4.64 -10.19 7.29
N SER A 512 4.24 -11.39 6.91
CA SER A 512 5.02 -12.60 7.13
C SER A 512 6.39 -12.55 6.45
N ARG A 513 7.41 -13.11 7.10
CA ARG A 513 8.83 -13.02 6.74
C ARG A 513 9.40 -14.36 6.28
N GLY A 514 10.36 -14.30 5.38
CA GLY A 514 11.20 -15.44 5.02
C GLY A 514 12.20 -15.85 6.11
N PRO A 515 13.03 -16.88 5.84
CA PRO A 515 12.95 -17.79 4.70
C PRO A 515 11.68 -18.65 4.74
N SER A 516 11.33 -19.33 3.64
CA SER A 516 10.28 -20.34 3.69
C SER A 516 10.75 -21.58 4.46
N SER A 517 9.89 -22.10 5.32
CA SER A 517 10.07 -23.35 6.07
C SER A 517 10.07 -24.60 5.17
N GLN A 518 9.38 -24.55 4.02
CA GLN A 518 9.38 -25.64 3.04
C GLN A 518 10.76 -25.76 2.36
N THR A 519 11.32 -24.64 1.91
CA THR A 519 12.68 -24.60 1.36
C THR A 519 13.29 -23.21 1.47
N SER A 520 14.50 -23.12 2.05
CA SER A 520 15.27 -21.87 2.11
C SER A 520 16.16 -21.65 0.87
N ASN A 521 16.11 -22.55 -0.14
CA ASN A 521 16.82 -22.39 -1.42
C ASN A 521 16.02 -21.63 -2.49
N ILE A 522 14.84 -21.12 -2.12
CA ILE A 522 14.09 -20.11 -2.89
C ILE A 522 13.77 -18.95 -1.95
N LEU A 523 14.14 -17.73 -2.33
CA LEU A 523 13.86 -16.54 -1.54
C LEU A 523 12.36 -16.22 -1.57
N LYS A 524 11.76 -16.03 -0.39
CA LYS A 524 10.39 -15.57 -0.21
C LYS A 524 10.33 -14.50 0.89
N PRO A 525 9.38 -13.54 0.84
CA PRO A 525 8.41 -13.30 -0.25
C PRO A 525 9.13 -12.87 -1.55
N ASP A 526 8.40 -12.77 -2.67
CA ASP A 526 9.01 -12.42 -3.96
C ASP A 526 9.08 -10.90 -4.17
N ILE A 527 8.09 -10.16 -3.67
CA ILE A 527 7.89 -8.73 -3.89
C ILE A 527 7.08 -8.14 -2.73
N ALA A 528 7.17 -6.83 -2.52
CA ALA A 528 6.31 -6.06 -1.63
C ALA A 528 5.41 -5.08 -2.40
N ALA A 529 4.24 -4.78 -1.84
CA ALA A 529 3.31 -3.80 -2.38
C ALA A 529 2.45 -3.15 -1.27
N PRO A 530 1.75 -2.04 -1.57
CA PRO A 530 0.92 -1.34 -0.61
C PRO A 530 -0.14 -2.25 0.01
N GLY A 531 -0.03 -2.47 1.32
CA GLY A 531 -0.91 -3.37 2.07
C GLY A 531 -1.41 -2.79 3.39
N VAL A 532 -1.06 -1.55 3.73
CA VAL A 532 -1.45 -0.93 5.01
C VAL A 532 -2.42 0.22 4.78
N ASN A 533 -3.53 0.18 5.51
CA ASN A 533 -4.63 1.13 5.52
C ASN A 533 -5.11 1.48 4.10
N ILE A 534 -5.35 0.48 3.27
CA ILE A 534 -5.75 0.65 1.86
C ILE A 534 -7.25 0.92 1.77
N LEU A 535 -7.62 1.97 1.04
CA LEU A 535 -9.02 2.32 0.79
C LEU A 535 -9.50 1.60 -0.47
N ALA A 536 -10.51 0.76 -0.35
CA ALA A 536 -11.18 0.13 -1.49
C ALA A 536 -12.66 -0.08 -1.21
N SER A 537 -13.41 -0.61 -2.18
CA SER A 537 -14.86 -0.83 -2.02
C SER A 537 -15.16 -1.80 -0.90
N TRP A 538 -16.32 -1.62 -0.26
CA TRP A 538 -16.76 -2.43 0.85
C TRP A 538 -18.25 -2.73 0.77
N ILE A 539 -18.68 -3.75 1.50
CA ILE A 539 -20.11 -4.08 1.69
C ILE A 539 -20.77 -3.04 2.62
N PRO A 540 -22.09 -2.84 2.54
CA PRO A 540 -22.80 -2.05 3.53
C PRO A 540 -22.66 -2.66 4.95
N THR A 541 -22.18 -1.88 5.92
CA THR A 541 -22.06 -2.31 7.32
C THR A 541 -23.14 -1.68 8.20
N SER A 542 -23.50 -2.34 9.30
CA SER A 542 -24.45 -1.80 10.29
C SER A 542 -23.80 -0.82 11.26
N GLU A 543 -22.51 -1.01 11.57
CA GLU A 543 -21.76 -0.09 12.42
C GLU A 543 -21.29 1.12 11.60
N VAL A 544 -21.78 2.30 11.97
CA VAL A 544 -21.54 3.58 11.28
C VAL A 544 -21.34 4.70 12.29
N PRO A 545 -20.55 5.74 11.97
CA PRO A 545 -20.47 6.92 12.81
C PRO A 545 -21.86 7.57 12.99
N VAL A 546 -22.06 8.22 14.13
CA VAL A 546 -23.36 8.85 14.46
C VAL A 546 -23.80 9.82 13.36
N GLY A 547 -25.02 9.62 12.85
CA GLY A 547 -25.61 10.46 11.80
C GLY A 547 -25.11 10.18 10.38
N GLN A 548 -24.26 9.18 10.18
CA GLN A 548 -23.76 8.77 8.87
C GLN A 548 -24.52 7.57 8.30
N LYS A 549 -24.45 7.40 6.97
CA LYS A 549 -24.90 6.18 6.27
C LYS A 549 -23.73 5.21 6.10
N PRO A 550 -23.97 3.90 5.87
CA PRO A 550 -22.89 2.97 5.59
C PRO A 550 -21.99 3.46 4.46
N SER A 551 -20.68 3.45 4.70
CA SER A 551 -19.68 3.81 3.70
C SER A 551 -19.60 2.73 2.61
N GLN A 552 -19.46 3.16 1.35
CA GLN A 552 -19.19 2.26 0.22
C GLN A 552 -17.72 1.83 0.14
N PHE A 553 -16.87 2.43 0.96
CA PHE A 553 -15.43 2.17 1.04
C PHE A 553 -15.03 1.82 2.47
N ASN A 554 -13.91 1.12 2.63
CA ASN A 554 -13.32 0.83 3.92
C ASN A 554 -11.78 0.88 3.84
N LEU A 555 -11.13 1.15 4.98
CA LEU A 555 -9.68 1.13 5.14
C LEU A 555 -9.28 -0.19 5.81
N VAL A 556 -8.53 -1.03 5.11
CA VAL A 556 -8.11 -2.35 5.60
C VAL A 556 -6.62 -2.55 5.38
N SER A 557 -5.99 -3.30 6.29
CA SER A 557 -4.58 -3.66 6.26
C SER A 557 -4.40 -5.17 6.15
N GLY A 558 -3.38 -5.60 5.41
CA GLY A 558 -3.02 -7.00 5.23
C GLY A 558 -2.21 -7.23 3.97
N THR A 559 -1.46 -8.33 3.92
CA THR A 559 -0.89 -8.85 2.66
C THR A 559 -1.98 -9.19 1.64
N SER A 560 -3.21 -9.41 2.10
CA SER A 560 -4.42 -9.48 1.29
C SER A 560 -4.71 -8.24 0.45
N MET A 561 -4.28 -7.05 0.89
CA MET A 561 -4.44 -5.79 0.13
C MET A 561 -3.23 -5.55 -0.78
N ALA A 562 -2.06 -6.08 -0.43
CA ALA A 562 -0.86 -6.02 -1.27
C ALA A 562 -0.95 -6.95 -2.51
N CYS A 563 -1.44 -8.17 -2.32
CA CYS A 563 -1.66 -9.15 -3.40
C CYS A 563 -2.41 -8.59 -4.63
N PRO A 564 -3.59 -7.97 -4.49
CA PRO A 564 -4.34 -7.42 -5.62
C PRO A 564 -3.64 -6.22 -6.27
N HIS A 565 -2.76 -5.48 -5.58
CA HIS A 565 -1.93 -4.48 -6.23
C HIS A 565 -0.99 -5.14 -7.25
N VAL A 566 -0.30 -6.22 -6.86
CA VAL A 566 0.58 -6.96 -7.77
C VAL A 566 -0.21 -7.64 -8.89
N ALA A 567 -1.40 -8.17 -8.61
CA ALA A 567 -2.29 -8.71 -9.64
C ALA A 567 -2.71 -7.65 -10.68
N GLY A 568 -3.03 -6.43 -10.24
CA GLY A 568 -3.33 -5.31 -11.12
C GLY A 568 -2.14 -4.88 -12.00
N VAL A 569 -0.92 -4.88 -11.44
CA VAL A 569 0.31 -4.63 -12.22
C VAL A 569 0.54 -5.75 -13.24
N ALA A 570 0.40 -7.00 -12.82
CA ALA A 570 0.55 -8.16 -13.70
C ALA A 570 -0.49 -8.17 -14.83
N ALA A 571 -1.73 -7.77 -14.55
CA ALA A 571 -2.79 -7.64 -15.56
C ALA A 571 -2.45 -6.53 -16.57
N THR A 572 -1.91 -5.40 -16.09
CA THR A 572 -1.42 -4.34 -16.96
C THR A 572 -0.30 -4.88 -17.86
N ILE A 573 0.72 -5.56 -17.31
CA ILE A 573 1.80 -6.16 -18.11
C ILE A 573 1.22 -7.13 -19.16
N LYS A 574 0.26 -7.98 -18.80
CA LYS A 574 -0.41 -8.92 -19.72
C LYS A 574 -1.17 -8.20 -20.85
N ALA A 575 -1.80 -7.05 -20.56
CA ALA A 575 -2.51 -6.25 -21.55
C ALA A 575 -1.57 -5.71 -22.65
N TRP A 576 -0.35 -5.32 -22.26
CA TRP A 576 0.69 -4.81 -23.17
C TRP A 576 1.54 -5.92 -23.78
N ASN A 577 1.68 -7.06 -23.10
CA ASN A 577 2.50 -8.20 -23.49
C ASN A 577 1.70 -9.51 -23.44
N PRO A 578 0.72 -9.72 -24.35
CA PRO A 578 -0.24 -10.82 -24.24
C PRO A 578 0.39 -12.21 -24.34
N THR A 579 1.55 -12.32 -24.99
CA THR A 579 2.27 -13.59 -25.17
C THR A 579 3.21 -13.93 -24.02
N TRP A 580 3.40 -13.04 -23.04
CA TRP A 580 4.29 -13.33 -21.92
C TRP A 580 3.74 -14.43 -21.03
N THR A 581 4.65 -15.29 -20.59
CA THR A 581 4.39 -16.38 -19.66
C THR A 581 4.20 -15.84 -18.24
N PRO A 582 3.63 -16.64 -17.32
CA PRO A 582 3.62 -16.31 -15.89
C PRO A 582 5.01 -15.99 -15.34
N ALA A 583 6.04 -16.72 -15.77
CA ALA A 583 7.41 -16.53 -15.32
C ALA A 583 7.99 -15.20 -15.81
N ALA A 584 7.75 -14.82 -17.07
CA ALA A 584 8.17 -13.53 -17.61
C ALA A 584 7.51 -12.36 -16.87
N ILE A 585 6.20 -12.43 -16.60
CA ILE A 585 5.47 -11.39 -15.86
C ILE A 585 6.01 -11.24 -14.44
N ARG A 586 6.18 -12.36 -13.72
CA ARG A 586 6.82 -12.36 -12.39
C ARG A 586 8.22 -11.77 -12.46
N SER A 587 9.04 -12.19 -13.43
CA SER A 587 10.40 -11.70 -13.57
C SER A 587 10.42 -10.20 -13.76
N ALA A 588 9.59 -9.67 -14.65
CA ALA A 588 9.50 -8.24 -14.92
C ALA A 588 9.15 -7.44 -13.67
N ILE A 589 8.20 -7.93 -12.86
CA ILE A 589 7.80 -7.33 -11.59
C ILE A 589 8.96 -7.34 -10.58
N MET A 590 9.63 -8.49 -10.41
CA MET A 590 10.71 -8.63 -9.43
C MET A 590 11.95 -7.82 -9.82
N THR A 591 12.40 -7.90 -11.08
CA THR A 591 13.70 -7.34 -11.47
C THR A 591 13.71 -5.82 -11.60
N SER A 592 12.52 -5.20 -11.63
CA SER A 592 12.32 -3.76 -11.75
C SER A 592 11.93 -3.07 -10.42
N ALA A 593 11.83 -3.83 -9.33
CA ALA A 593 11.37 -3.36 -8.04
C ALA A 593 12.26 -2.26 -7.42
N THR A 594 11.63 -1.36 -6.66
CA THR A 594 12.29 -0.25 -5.97
C THR A 594 12.83 -0.70 -4.60
N GLN A 595 14.07 -0.30 -4.28
CA GLN A 595 14.78 -0.72 -3.05
C GLN A 595 14.87 0.36 -1.98
N VAL A 596 14.24 1.52 -2.21
CA VAL A 596 14.40 2.70 -1.37
C VAL A 596 13.05 3.29 -1.02
N ASN A 597 13.00 3.95 0.13
CA ASN A 597 11.85 4.72 0.55
C ASN A 597 11.88 6.16 -0.04
N ASN A 598 10.88 6.96 0.32
CA ASN A 598 10.74 8.36 -0.07
C ASN A 598 11.72 9.33 0.64
N ASP A 599 12.58 8.83 1.53
CA ASP A 599 13.79 9.49 2.04
C ASP A 599 15.05 9.13 1.23
N LYS A 600 14.92 8.24 0.24
CA LYS A 600 16.03 7.67 -0.55
C LYS A 600 16.97 6.77 0.26
N ASP A 601 16.56 6.41 1.47
CA ASP A 601 17.19 5.38 2.29
C ASP A 601 16.74 3.98 1.83
N PRO A 602 17.51 2.92 2.17
CA PRO A 602 17.02 1.54 2.06
C PRO A 602 15.65 1.36 2.72
N LEU A 603 14.84 0.43 2.20
CA LEU A 603 13.58 0.06 2.83
C LEU A 603 13.78 -0.33 4.29
N LYS A 604 12.85 0.07 5.15
CA LYS A 604 12.86 -0.20 6.59
C LYS A 604 11.66 -1.06 6.97
N THR A 605 11.72 -1.72 8.11
CA THR A 605 10.53 -2.22 8.80
C THR A 605 9.83 -1.04 9.48
N ASP A 606 8.57 -1.22 9.85
CA ASP A 606 7.83 -0.23 10.64
C ASP A 606 8.44 0.05 12.02
N SER A 607 9.17 -0.90 12.61
CA SER A 607 10.01 -0.66 13.80
C SER A 607 11.22 0.26 13.55
N GLY A 608 11.49 0.63 12.29
CA GLY A 608 12.60 1.50 11.88
C GLY A 608 13.92 0.78 11.56
N SER A 609 13.99 -0.55 11.73
CA SER A 609 15.17 -1.34 11.34
C SER A 609 15.31 -1.42 9.82
N GLU A 610 16.53 -1.60 9.31
CA GLU A 610 16.72 -1.91 7.88
C GLU A 610 16.00 -3.22 7.51
N ALA A 611 15.24 -3.21 6.43
CA ALA A 611 14.54 -4.38 5.94
C ALA A 611 15.45 -5.18 4.99
N THR A 612 15.27 -6.49 5.01
CA THR A 612 16.01 -7.46 4.22
C THR A 612 15.15 -8.04 3.10
N PRO A 613 15.76 -8.73 2.13
CA PRO A 613 15.01 -9.52 1.15
C PRO A 613 14.08 -10.59 1.75
N TYR A 614 14.22 -11.02 3.01
CA TYR A 614 13.21 -11.85 3.66
C TYR A 614 11.95 -11.09 4.09
N ASP A 615 12.00 -9.76 4.08
CA ASP A 615 10.88 -8.89 4.44
C ASP A 615 10.11 -8.42 3.21
N TYR A 616 10.81 -8.04 2.12
CA TYR A 616 10.21 -7.46 0.91
C TYR A 616 10.52 -8.21 -0.39
N GLY A 617 11.29 -9.31 -0.33
CA GLY A 617 11.71 -10.04 -1.53
C GLY A 617 12.60 -9.21 -2.44
N ALA A 618 12.15 -9.00 -3.67
CA ALA A 618 12.85 -8.19 -4.64
C ALA A 618 12.76 -6.69 -4.38
N GLY A 619 11.79 -6.19 -3.60
CA GLY A 619 11.59 -4.77 -3.29
C GLY A 619 10.11 -4.35 -3.37
N GLU A 620 9.85 -3.04 -3.32
CA GLU A 620 8.52 -2.48 -3.59
C GLU A 620 8.21 -2.54 -5.09
N VAL A 621 7.03 -3.00 -5.46
CA VAL A 621 6.59 -3.10 -6.86
C VAL A 621 6.70 -1.75 -7.58
N ASN A 622 7.22 -1.76 -8.81
CA ASN A 622 7.28 -0.57 -9.67
C ASN A 622 6.51 -0.84 -10.98
N PRO A 623 5.26 -0.36 -11.09
CA PRO A 623 4.40 -0.66 -12.24
C PRO A 623 5.00 -0.20 -13.58
N ASN A 624 5.65 0.97 -13.61
CA ASN A 624 6.15 1.57 -14.85
C ASN A 624 7.38 0.83 -15.36
N SER A 625 8.35 0.56 -14.49
CA SER A 625 9.58 -0.14 -14.86
C SER A 625 9.33 -1.61 -15.21
N ALA A 626 8.28 -2.22 -14.66
CA ALA A 626 7.90 -3.60 -14.97
C ALA A 626 7.33 -3.81 -16.38
N LEU A 627 6.87 -2.75 -17.07
CA LEU A 627 6.37 -2.87 -18.44
C LEU A 627 7.49 -3.08 -19.46
N GLN A 628 8.69 -2.57 -19.17
CA GLN A 628 9.87 -2.66 -20.03
C GLN A 628 11.08 -3.05 -19.17
N PRO A 629 11.16 -4.31 -18.70
CA PRO A 629 12.21 -4.76 -17.80
C PRO A 629 13.57 -4.95 -18.50
N GLY A 630 13.60 -4.98 -19.84
CA GLY A 630 14.78 -5.32 -20.63
C GLY A 630 15.01 -6.83 -20.71
N LEU A 631 15.32 -7.48 -19.58
CA LEU A 631 15.50 -8.94 -19.51
C LEU A 631 14.49 -9.59 -18.57
N VAL A 632 14.14 -10.85 -18.86
CA VAL A 632 13.32 -11.71 -17.99
C VAL A 632 13.95 -13.09 -17.80
N TYR A 633 13.66 -13.71 -16.66
CA TYR A 633 14.01 -15.10 -16.33
C TYR A 633 12.80 -16.01 -16.57
N GLU A 634 12.86 -16.78 -17.65
CA GLU A 634 11.79 -17.69 -18.07
C GLU A 634 11.87 -19.03 -17.33
N LEU A 635 10.68 -19.57 -17.01
CA LEU A 635 10.46 -20.88 -16.39
C LEU A 635 9.20 -21.51 -16.97
N GLY A 636 9.22 -22.84 -17.12
CA GLY A 636 8.07 -23.62 -17.57
C GLY A 636 7.74 -24.81 -16.65
N PRO A 637 6.67 -25.57 -16.97
CA PRO A 637 6.22 -26.71 -16.14
C PRO A 637 7.31 -27.75 -15.87
N SER A 638 8.16 -28.03 -16.87
CA SER A 638 9.26 -28.98 -16.74
C SER A 638 10.31 -28.55 -15.71
N ASP A 639 10.54 -27.24 -15.55
CA ASP A 639 11.48 -26.71 -14.55
C ASP A 639 10.91 -26.89 -13.14
N TYR A 640 9.60 -26.71 -12.98
CA TYR A 640 8.92 -26.95 -11.70
C TYR A 640 8.86 -28.44 -11.34
N ILE A 641 8.71 -29.33 -12.31
CA ILE A 641 8.84 -30.79 -12.09
C ILE A 641 10.27 -31.13 -11.63
N GLN A 642 11.31 -30.54 -12.24
CA GLN A 642 12.69 -30.72 -11.78
C GLN A 642 12.91 -30.16 -10.37
N PHE A 643 12.32 -29.01 -10.05
CA PHE A 643 12.30 -28.47 -8.68
C PHE A 643 11.72 -29.49 -7.70
N LEU A 644 10.58 -30.12 -8.01
CA LEU A 644 9.96 -31.13 -7.13
C LEU A 644 10.87 -32.36 -6.93
N CYS A 645 11.60 -32.79 -7.96
CA CYS A 645 12.63 -33.81 -7.81
C CYS A 645 13.75 -33.37 -6.86
N HIS A 646 14.23 -32.13 -6.98
CA HIS A 646 15.28 -31.57 -6.12
C HIS A 646 14.80 -31.32 -4.68
N TYR A 647 13.51 -31.03 -4.51
CA TYR A 647 12.85 -30.93 -3.21
C TYR A 647 12.87 -32.26 -2.44
N GLY A 648 12.81 -33.39 -3.17
CA GLY A 648 12.92 -34.74 -2.63
C GLY A 648 11.79 -35.68 -3.02
N TYR A 649 10.89 -35.26 -3.91
CA TYR A 649 9.82 -36.13 -4.40
C TYR A 649 10.33 -37.11 -5.45
N ASP A 650 9.73 -38.30 -5.45
CA ASP A 650 9.88 -39.27 -6.52
C ASP A 650 8.79 -39.08 -7.59
N SER A 651 8.90 -39.81 -8.71
CA SER A 651 7.89 -39.76 -9.76
C SER A 651 6.48 -40.12 -9.27
N SER A 652 6.34 -40.95 -8.23
CA SER A 652 5.03 -41.37 -7.71
C SER A 652 4.33 -40.25 -6.95
N THR A 653 5.08 -39.46 -6.17
CA THR A 653 4.59 -38.30 -5.44
C THR A 653 4.29 -37.15 -6.39
N ILE A 654 5.16 -36.89 -7.37
CA ILE A 654 4.92 -35.85 -8.38
C ILE A 654 3.64 -36.15 -9.19
N ARG A 655 3.36 -37.43 -9.49
CA ARG A 655 2.10 -37.84 -10.16
C ARG A 655 0.83 -37.50 -9.37
N ARG A 656 0.93 -37.25 -8.07
CA ARG A 656 -0.21 -36.76 -7.25
C ARG A 656 -0.49 -35.28 -7.48
N ILE A 657 0.53 -34.51 -7.88
CA ILE A 657 0.43 -33.06 -8.12
C ILE A 657 0.19 -32.76 -9.60
N THR A 658 0.88 -33.45 -10.51
CA THR A 658 0.77 -33.17 -11.95
C THR A 658 1.05 -34.41 -12.81
N ALA A 659 0.51 -34.40 -14.03
CA ALA A 659 0.95 -35.31 -15.06
C ALA A 659 2.44 -35.09 -15.37
N ILE A 660 3.16 -36.21 -15.53
CA ILE A 660 4.57 -36.26 -15.96
C ILE A 660 4.69 -37.20 -17.15
N PRO A 661 5.68 -37.01 -18.04
CA PRO A 661 5.88 -37.87 -19.20
C PRO A 661 5.98 -39.35 -18.85
N ASP A 662 5.57 -40.21 -19.77
CA ASP A 662 5.73 -41.65 -19.63
C ASP A 662 7.22 -42.00 -19.52
N GLY A 663 7.57 -42.86 -18.55
CA GLY A 663 8.96 -43.22 -18.27
C GLY A 663 9.79 -42.12 -17.59
N PHE A 664 9.18 -41.00 -17.15
CA PHE A 664 9.91 -39.99 -16.38
C PHE A 664 10.38 -40.54 -15.03
N GLU A 665 11.67 -40.35 -14.75
CA GLU A 665 12.31 -40.60 -13.47
C GLU A 665 13.08 -39.35 -13.03
N CYS A 666 12.98 -39.01 -11.75
CA CYS A 666 13.78 -37.95 -11.17
C CYS A 666 15.30 -38.25 -11.32
N PRO A 667 16.14 -37.24 -11.59
CA PRO A 667 17.57 -37.44 -11.71
C PRO A 667 18.17 -38.09 -10.45
N LYS A 668 19.05 -39.09 -10.63
CA LYS A 668 19.71 -39.78 -9.50
C LYS A 668 20.56 -38.87 -8.61
N ASN A 669 20.99 -37.73 -9.14
CA ASN A 669 21.76 -36.71 -8.44
C ASN A 669 20.90 -35.56 -7.93
N ALA A 670 19.57 -35.68 -7.93
CA ALA A 670 18.70 -34.65 -7.37
C ALA A 670 19.04 -34.40 -5.90
N SER A 671 19.15 -33.14 -5.53
CA SER A 671 19.43 -32.71 -4.15
C SER A 671 18.83 -31.33 -3.89
N LYS A 672 18.60 -31.01 -2.60
CA LYS A 672 18.07 -29.71 -2.19
C LYS A 672 18.94 -28.54 -2.64
N ASP A 673 20.24 -28.73 -2.75
CA ASP A 673 21.16 -27.67 -3.20
C ASP A 673 20.97 -27.32 -4.68
N LEU A 674 20.42 -28.22 -5.49
CA LEU A 674 20.11 -27.96 -6.90
C LEU A 674 18.82 -27.16 -7.09
N ILE A 675 18.02 -26.95 -6.03
CA ILE A 675 16.88 -26.02 -6.06
C ILE A 675 17.36 -24.61 -6.42
N SER A 676 18.54 -24.21 -5.94
CA SER A 676 19.13 -22.89 -6.23
C SER A 676 19.43 -22.66 -7.72
N ASP A 677 19.47 -23.71 -8.55
CA ASP A 677 19.67 -23.63 -10.01
C ASP A 677 18.37 -23.33 -10.78
N LEU A 678 17.20 -23.36 -10.12
CA LEU A 678 15.95 -22.92 -10.75
C LEU A 678 16.15 -21.51 -11.32
N ASN A 679 15.73 -21.27 -12.57
CA ASN A 679 15.92 -20.01 -13.28
C ASN A 679 15.03 -18.87 -12.74
N TYR A 680 15.14 -18.62 -11.44
CA TYR A 680 14.31 -17.72 -10.66
C TYR A 680 14.95 -16.31 -10.64
N PRO A 681 14.16 -15.22 -10.58
CA PRO A 681 14.67 -13.84 -10.54
C PRO A 681 15.42 -13.46 -9.25
N SER A 682 15.60 -14.39 -8.32
CA SER A 682 16.41 -14.28 -7.11
C SER A 682 17.27 -15.54 -6.93
N ILE A 683 18.26 -15.46 -6.04
CA ILE A 683 19.13 -16.59 -5.71
C ILE A 683 19.12 -16.81 -4.20
N ALA A 684 18.83 -18.02 -3.74
CA ALA A 684 18.96 -18.38 -2.34
C ALA A 684 19.81 -19.65 -2.20
N ILE A 685 20.78 -19.62 -1.29
CA ILE A 685 21.65 -20.74 -0.94
C ILE A 685 21.57 -20.92 0.57
N SER A 686 20.92 -21.98 1.02
CA SER A 686 20.61 -22.23 2.42
C SER A 686 21.77 -22.78 3.24
N ASN A 687 22.82 -23.27 2.58
CA ASN A 687 23.98 -23.85 3.26
C ASN A 687 25.24 -23.71 2.40
N LEU A 688 26.14 -22.82 2.81
CA LEU A 688 27.49 -22.70 2.26
C LEU A 688 28.50 -22.84 3.40
N SER A 689 29.36 -23.86 3.34
CA SER A 689 30.40 -24.03 4.36
C SER A 689 31.56 -23.05 4.15
N TYR A 690 32.28 -22.75 5.22
CA TYR A 690 33.49 -21.93 5.13
C TYR A 690 34.52 -22.53 4.17
N LYS A 691 35.11 -21.69 3.31
CA LYS A 691 36.03 -22.05 2.21
C LYS A 691 35.44 -22.94 1.10
N GLU A 692 34.14 -23.20 1.13
CA GLU A 692 33.45 -23.79 -0.01
C GLU A 692 32.95 -22.71 -0.96
N SER A 693 32.66 -23.15 -2.19
CA SER A 693 32.02 -22.32 -3.19
C SER A 693 30.83 -23.05 -3.78
N ARG A 694 29.78 -22.30 -4.11
CA ARG A 694 28.60 -22.80 -4.80
C ARG A 694 28.38 -21.98 -6.06
N THR A 695 28.21 -22.67 -7.18
CA THR A 695 27.89 -22.03 -8.45
C THR A 695 26.46 -22.34 -8.83
N VAL A 696 25.69 -21.31 -9.17
CA VAL A 696 24.33 -21.43 -9.70
C VAL A 696 24.27 -20.95 -11.15
N LYS A 697 23.36 -21.54 -11.92
CA LYS A 697 23.13 -21.16 -13.33
C LYS A 697 21.86 -20.34 -13.50
N ARG A 698 21.91 -19.36 -14.40
CA ARG A 698 20.74 -18.57 -14.80
C ARG A 698 20.75 -18.34 -16.31
N SER A 699 19.57 -18.14 -16.88
CA SER A 699 19.35 -17.78 -18.28
C SER A 699 18.43 -16.58 -18.35
N ALA A 700 18.88 -15.53 -19.02
CA ALA A 700 18.10 -14.32 -19.23
C ALA A 700 17.66 -14.23 -20.69
N THR A 701 16.40 -13.87 -20.90
CA THR A 701 15.81 -13.64 -22.22
C THR A 701 15.63 -12.14 -22.43
N ASN A 702 16.12 -11.60 -23.55
CA ASN A 702 15.91 -10.21 -23.94
C ASN A 702 14.49 -10.01 -24.48
N VAL A 703 13.73 -9.15 -23.81
CA VAL A 703 12.38 -8.71 -24.17
C VAL A 703 12.31 -7.21 -24.45
N GLY A 704 13.46 -6.52 -24.45
CA GLY A 704 13.57 -5.13 -24.85
C GLY A 704 13.24 -4.92 -26.33
N SER A 705 12.94 -3.68 -26.69
CA SER A 705 12.62 -3.28 -28.07
C SER A 705 13.80 -3.38 -29.02
N GLU A 706 15.03 -3.31 -28.51
CA GLU A 706 16.24 -3.39 -29.33
C GLU A 706 16.65 -4.85 -29.58
N GLU A 707 16.78 -5.20 -30.87
CA GLU A 707 17.19 -6.55 -31.29
C GLU A 707 18.64 -6.89 -30.93
N GLU A 708 19.48 -5.86 -30.77
CA GLU A 708 20.89 -5.97 -30.39
C GLU A 708 21.12 -5.12 -29.15
N SER A 709 21.59 -5.73 -28.07
CA SER A 709 21.80 -5.04 -26.80
C SER A 709 22.92 -5.73 -26.02
N THR A 710 23.66 -4.97 -25.22
CA THR A 710 24.73 -5.51 -24.37
C THR A 710 24.53 -5.09 -22.94
N TYR A 711 24.30 -6.06 -22.07
CA TYR A 711 24.19 -5.84 -20.65
C TYR A 711 25.52 -6.14 -19.97
N SER A 712 25.96 -5.25 -19.09
CA SER A 712 27.11 -5.46 -18.20
C SER A 712 26.64 -5.73 -16.78
N VAL A 713 27.33 -6.64 -16.08
CA VAL A 713 26.99 -6.99 -14.70
C VAL A 713 27.63 -6.02 -13.70
N SER A 714 26.87 -5.68 -12.65
CA SER A 714 27.39 -5.10 -11.41
C SER A 714 26.88 -5.91 -10.23
N ILE A 715 27.71 -6.04 -9.19
CA ILE A 715 27.45 -6.93 -8.05
C ILE A 715 27.55 -6.09 -6.78
N ASN A 716 26.50 -6.15 -5.95
CA ASN A 716 26.55 -5.68 -4.57
C ASN A 716 26.71 -6.91 -3.67
N SER A 717 27.92 -7.09 -3.14
CA SER A 717 28.25 -8.22 -2.27
C SER A 717 28.44 -7.79 -0.82
N PRO A 718 27.85 -8.50 0.16
CA PRO A 718 28.08 -8.22 1.57
C PRO A 718 29.50 -8.59 2.00
N GLN A 719 29.95 -8.01 3.10
CA GLN A 719 31.27 -8.29 3.66
C GLN A 719 31.41 -9.79 4.01
N GLY A 720 32.52 -10.40 3.58
CA GLY A 720 32.84 -11.80 3.88
C GLY A 720 32.36 -12.83 2.85
N LEU A 721 31.56 -12.40 1.86
CA LEU A 721 31.12 -13.20 0.72
C LEU A 721 31.73 -12.68 -0.58
N ASP A 722 32.43 -13.55 -1.30
CA ASP A 722 32.90 -13.25 -2.66
C ASP A 722 31.88 -13.77 -3.68
N VAL A 723 31.51 -12.92 -4.64
CA VAL A 723 30.48 -13.21 -5.64
C VAL A 723 31.01 -12.89 -7.02
N LYS A 724 31.05 -13.90 -7.88
CA LYS A 724 31.60 -13.79 -9.24
C LYS A 724 30.55 -14.20 -10.27
N VAL A 725 30.37 -13.39 -11.31
CA VAL A 725 29.47 -13.67 -12.43
C VAL A 725 30.27 -13.90 -13.71
N ILE A 726 29.94 -14.96 -14.47
CA ILE A 726 30.59 -15.30 -15.74
C ILE A 726 29.53 -15.69 -16.79
N PRO A 727 29.54 -15.10 -18.00
CA PRO A 727 30.37 -13.96 -18.43
C PRO A 727 30.00 -12.68 -17.66
N ASP A 728 30.84 -11.65 -17.74
CA ASP A 728 30.56 -10.32 -17.17
C ASP A 728 29.71 -9.43 -18.09
N LYS A 729 29.47 -9.89 -19.32
CA LYS A 729 28.62 -9.25 -20.33
C LYS A 729 27.71 -10.26 -21.03
N LEU A 730 26.46 -9.88 -21.28
CA LEU A 730 25.51 -10.61 -22.12
C LEU A 730 25.25 -9.79 -23.39
N GLN A 731 25.64 -10.34 -24.55
CA GLN A 731 25.48 -9.70 -25.86
C GLN A 731 24.36 -10.37 -26.65
N PHE A 732 23.17 -9.76 -26.61
CA PHE A 732 22.01 -10.24 -27.35
C PHE A 732 22.07 -9.76 -28.80
N GLY A 733 21.56 -10.59 -29.70
CA GLY A 733 21.42 -10.25 -31.11
C GLY A 733 20.23 -10.98 -31.72
N LYS A 734 19.96 -10.76 -33.01
CA LYS A 734 18.77 -11.29 -33.71
C LYS A 734 18.53 -12.79 -33.53
N SER A 735 19.60 -13.59 -33.53
CA SER A 735 19.57 -15.05 -33.37
C SER A 735 19.71 -15.53 -31.91
N SER A 736 20.11 -14.65 -30.99
CA SER A 736 20.51 -14.99 -29.63
C SER A 736 19.69 -14.19 -28.63
N LYS A 737 18.41 -14.53 -28.49
CA LYS A 737 17.47 -13.85 -27.57
C LYS A 737 17.57 -14.33 -26.12
N MET A 738 18.18 -15.48 -25.87
CA MET A 738 18.39 -16.03 -24.54
C MET A 738 19.85 -16.38 -24.35
N LEU A 739 20.43 -15.96 -23.23
CA LEU A 739 21.83 -16.20 -22.89
C LEU A 739 21.95 -16.65 -21.43
N SER A 740 22.87 -17.57 -21.17
CA SER A 740 23.12 -18.11 -19.84
C SER A 740 24.36 -17.50 -19.20
N PHE A 741 24.32 -17.39 -17.87
CA PHE A 741 25.45 -17.00 -17.04
C PHE A 741 25.50 -17.85 -15.78
N GLN A 742 26.64 -17.83 -15.11
CA GLN A 742 26.90 -18.53 -13.86
C GLN A 742 27.24 -17.52 -12.78
N VAL A 743 26.79 -17.79 -11.57
CA VAL A 743 27.10 -17.00 -10.38
C VAL A 743 27.76 -17.92 -9.36
N THR A 744 29.00 -17.62 -8.97
CA THR A 744 29.74 -18.37 -7.96
C THR A 744 29.83 -17.56 -6.67
N PHE A 745 29.38 -18.16 -5.58
CA PHE A 745 29.44 -17.61 -4.21
C PHE A 745 30.51 -18.35 -3.42
N SER A 746 31.43 -17.64 -2.77
CA SER A 746 32.51 -18.23 -1.97
C SER A 746 32.62 -17.57 -0.60
N ALA A 747 32.56 -18.36 0.46
CA ALA A 747 32.71 -17.88 1.85
C ALA A 747 34.20 -17.70 2.17
N GLN A 748 34.68 -16.45 2.16
CA GLN A 748 36.11 -16.12 2.28
C GLN A 748 36.57 -15.85 3.70
N SER A 749 35.65 -15.56 4.62
CA SER A 749 35.96 -15.21 6.01
C SER A 749 35.23 -16.11 6.99
N SER A 750 35.89 -16.49 8.09
CA SER A 750 35.24 -17.14 9.23
C SER A 750 34.27 -16.22 9.99
N SER A 751 34.31 -14.91 9.71
CA SER A 751 33.34 -13.93 10.23
C SER A 751 32.05 -13.86 9.41
N ALA A 752 32.02 -14.45 8.21
CA ALA A 752 30.82 -14.57 7.39
C ALA A 752 29.94 -15.66 8.00
N LYS A 753 28.91 -15.28 8.77
CA LYS A 753 28.01 -16.22 9.46
C LYS A 753 26.57 -15.75 9.32
N GLY A 754 25.65 -16.70 9.21
CA GLY A 754 24.23 -16.42 9.05
C GLY A 754 23.88 -16.01 7.63
N ASP A 755 22.76 -15.31 7.48
CA ASP A 755 22.22 -14.92 6.17
C ASP A 755 22.89 -13.64 5.67
N LEU A 756 23.53 -13.74 4.50
CA LEU A 756 24.23 -12.64 3.85
C LEU A 756 23.48 -12.23 2.59
N PHE A 757 23.03 -10.98 2.55
CA PHE A 757 22.21 -10.44 1.47
C PHE A 757 23.02 -9.57 0.49
N GLY A 758 22.68 -9.66 -0.79
CA GLY A 758 23.25 -8.79 -1.81
C GLY A 758 22.41 -8.79 -3.09
N SER A 759 22.98 -8.31 -4.19
CA SER A 759 22.27 -8.32 -5.48
C SER A 759 23.20 -8.37 -6.69
N ILE A 760 22.67 -8.91 -7.78
CA ILE A 760 23.27 -8.86 -9.12
C ILE A 760 22.42 -7.94 -9.98
N ILE A 761 23.06 -7.07 -10.75
CA ILE A 761 22.36 -6.11 -11.61
C ILE A 761 22.95 -6.19 -13.01
N TRP A 762 22.11 -6.53 -13.99
CA TRP A 762 22.43 -6.38 -15.40
C TRP A 762 21.92 -5.02 -15.89
N SER A 763 22.77 -4.25 -16.58
CA SER A 763 22.37 -2.98 -17.18
C SER A 763 22.99 -2.76 -18.55
N ASP A 764 22.21 -2.21 -19.46
CA ASP A 764 22.62 -1.72 -20.79
C ASP A 764 22.70 -0.17 -20.81
N GLY A 765 22.58 0.49 -19.65
CA GLY A 765 22.51 1.94 -19.50
C GLY A 765 21.08 2.50 -19.48
N THR A 766 20.09 1.76 -19.99
CA THR A 766 18.68 2.16 -20.01
C THR A 766 17.85 1.32 -19.05
N HIS A 767 17.96 0.00 -19.19
CA HIS A 767 17.33 -1.00 -18.37
C HIS A 767 18.23 -1.37 -17.19
N ARG A 768 17.59 -1.77 -16.09
CA ARG A 768 18.27 -2.24 -14.88
C ARG A 768 17.54 -3.46 -14.34
N VAL A 769 18.13 -4.63 -14.55
CA VAL A 769 17.56 -5.94 -14.19
C VAL A 769 18.24 -6.40 -12.91
N ARG A 770 17.59 -6.20 -11.76
CA ARG A 770 18.16 -6.51 -10.44
C ARG A 770 17.63 -7.84 -9.90
N SER A 771 18.52 -8.73 -9.48
CA SER A 771 18.18 -9.97 -8.76
C SER A 771 18.78 -9.93 -7.35
N PRO A 772 17.98 -9.98 -6.28
CA PRO A 772 18.51 -10.14 -4.93
C PRO A 772 19.07 -11.55 -4.75
N PHE A 773 20.03 -11.68 -3.84
CA PHE A 773 20.45 -12.98 -3.35
C PHE A 773 20.58 -13.03 -1.84
N VAL A 774 20.43 -14.23 -1.29
CA VAL A 774 20.76 -14.57 0.09
C VAL A 774 21.63 -15.83 0.13
N VAL A 775 22.72 -15.79 0.89
CA VAL A 775 23.58 -16.94 1.14
C VAL A 775 23.73 -17.14 2.63
N ARG A 776 23.26 -18.28 3.13
CA ARG A 776 23.46 -18.67 4.52
C ARG A 776 24.78 -19.40 4.67
N VAL A 777 25.73 -18.76 5.35
CA VAL A 777 27.03 -19.36 5.64
C VAL A 777 26.97 -20.10 6.97
N ALA A 778 27.36 -21.37 6.95
CA ALA A 778 27.35 -22.23 8.13
C ALA A 778 28.24 -21.65 9.24
N SER A 779 27.72 -21.68 10.47
CA SER A 779 28.34 -21.11 11.67
C SER A 779 29.57 -21.87 12.16
#